data_AF-Q08TN4-F1
#
_entry.id   AF-Q08TN4-F1
#
_cell.length_a   1.000
_cell.length_b   1.000
_cell.length_c   1.000
_cell.angle_alpha   90.00
_cell.angle_beta   90.00
_cell.angle_gamma   90.00
#
_symmetry.space_group_name_H-M   'P 1'
#
loop_
_entity.id
_entity.type
_entity.pdbx_description
1 polymer ?
#
loop_
_entity_poly.entity_id
_entity_poly.type
_entity_poly.pdbx_seq_one_letter_code
_entity_poly.pdbx_strand_id
1 'polypeptide(L)'
;GCYSESGELNPGQTSRSELSTFQVQVKKLSAVASNGALTPLSVTTSCIYRYGLGPDTVPAEVRGTPDCRYAIPKTPIDIELEITALDARSQPLTSFNGPVSFRAVPGDLSGDYRTRWTTLVNGKGTGNVRVSHVYGDVRVWVQDEPPQVDFEDGGVAGDPSQLPPDSGTPPSYATGLTPAILFEEPTISRMQEPDLQTDSRGSPFDRQYLTVGRAPENGTPLVQNCPLGYNLQDPNARDPNHGKLVTMVVTGLDPGGFFVTDITACRVREYTGTGSNVRTPEADGFTPGTYGSLYIYNYSFPEGLYPGDLLWSISGSVQDFTATTQLTFPSWVIRERVRERPANEWNTYLDQVPVREVVLRYCGLDNVPSVYNSDPLCGYSYGNMKMESMESSLVKVRRVRFPQVFKNCDANGDGAVTFFCPGRSNGPWSSCADTEPPEEAVERKCNAECTTGTGEFAGQICSERTTLNSYGQFVVEMANPGPREAGKDDSLSGRTQIVKVSAQSAANPLALTATVANGPAQVNVWCDTPVKVKFGAKNVTATAADEPLAARTNLERTLTNTEQHVAVIANGALTGKGECHISLNSRTRINVMTRDALPGLRVDCDPSDAAPPEQARQCRLLRAATYNVTGHLKQVSAARPRWVINVRDADDICCFPGPEGQCPSPIKTCPEEKP
;
A
#
# COMPACT_ATOMS: atom_id res chain seq x y z
N GLY A 1 27.93 25.48 -7.86
CA GLY A 1 28.92 26.13 -8.73
C GLY A 1 28.60 25.81 -10.17
N CYS A 2 28.14 26.82 -10.91
CA CYS A 2 28.11 26.89 -12.37
C CYS A 2 28.45 28.36 -12.68
N TYR A 3 29.54 28.61 -13.40
CA TYR A 3 29.94 29.94 -13.82
C TYR A 3 29.12 30.35 -15.05
N SER A 4 28.51 31.54 -15.01
CA SER A 4 28.12 32.26 -16.22
C SER A 4 29.11 33.39 -16.45
N GLU A 5 29.98 33.22 -17.43
CA GLU A 5 30.73 34.32 -18.05
C GLU A 5 29.75 35.19 -18.84
N SER A 6 29.43 36.38 -18.31
CA SER A 6 29.15 37.61 -19.07
C SER A 6 28.48 38.65 -18.17
N GLY A 7 29.32 39.37 -17.43
CA GLY A 7 28.94 40.62 -16.78
C GLY A 7 30.22 41.42 -16.61
N GLU A 8 30.45 42.39 -17.49
CA GLU A 8 31.55 43.33 -17.35
C GLU A 8 31.47 44.01 -15.98
N LEU A 9 32.39 43.67 -15.09
CA LEU A 9 32.55 44.32 -13.80
C LEU A 9 33.11 45.72 -14.02
N ASN A 10 32.28 46.73 -13.77
CA ASN A 10 32.72 48.12 -13.66
C ASN A 10 33.81 48.23 -12.56
N PRO A 11 35.04 48.69 -12.84
CA PRO A 11 36.14 48.70 -11.87
C PRO A 11 35.98 49.71 -10.70
N GLY A 12 34.87 50.45 -10.64
CA GLY A 12 34.65 51.55 -9.69
C GLY A 12 33.71 51.26 -8.51
N GLN A 13 33.10 50.07 -8.43
CA GLN A 13 32.17 49.71 -7.34
C GLN A 13 32.35 48.25 -6.94
N THR A 14 33.46 47.92 -6.28
CA THR A 14 33.57 46.68 -5.51
C THR A 14 34.00 47.01 -4.09
N SER A 15 33.02 47.36 -3.25
CA SER A 15 33.09 46.95 -1.85
C SER A 15 33.10 45.42 -1.88
N ARG A 16 34.29 44.80 -1.94
CA ARG A 16 34.42 43.36 -1.67
C ARG A 16 33.86 43.17 -0.28
N SER A 17 32.74 42.46 -0.16
CA SER A 17 32.21 42.07 1.15
C SER A 17 33.34 41.43 1.96
N GLU A 18 33.61 41.96 3.15
CA GLU A 18 34.61 41.38 4.06
C GLU A 18 34.15 40.00 4.58
N LEU A 19 32.86 39.68 4.42
CA LEU A 19 32.27 38.40 4.77
C LEU A 19 32.77 37.29 3.84
N SER A 20 33.36 36.25 4.43
CA SER A 20 33.83 35.07 3.71
C SER A 20 32.94 33.85 3.93
N THR A 21 32.45 33.63 5.16
CA THR A 21 31.67 32.44 5.53
C THR A 21 30.98 32.66 6.88
N PHE A 22 30.18 31.69 7.32
CA PHE A 22 29.60 31.66 8.66
C PHE A 22 30.09 30.43 9.43
N GLN A 23 30.43 30.65 10.69
CA GLN A 23 30.49 29.56 11.67
C GLN A 23 29.07 29.30 12.18
N VAL A 24 28.60 28.06 12.07
CA VAL A 24 27.23 27.67 12.45
C VAL A 24 27.30 26.53 13.46
N GLN A 25 26.64 26.70 14.61
CA GLN A 25 26.55 25.69 15.66
C GLN A 25 25.09 25.37 15.95
N VAL A 26 24.78 24.09 16.19
CA VAL A 26 23.44 23.65 16.59
C VAL A 26 23.33 23.73 18.10
N LYS A 27 22.40 24.56 18.61
CA LYS A 27 22.16 24.71 20.05
C LYS A 27 21.13 23.71 20.56
N LYS A 28 20.08 23.49 19.79
CA LYS A 28 18.93 22.66 20.21
C LYS A 28 18.23 22.05 19.01
N LEU A 29 17.70 20.85 19.22
CA LEU A 29 16.84 20.13 18.29
C LEU A 29 15.54 19.76 19.00
N SER A 30 14.38 19.93 18.35
CA SER A 30 13.08 19.56 18.93
C SER A 30 12.09 19.14 17.85
N ALA A 31 11.30 18.11 18.12
CA ALA A 31 10.11 17.81 17.31
C ALA A 31 9.01 18.83 17.60
N VAL A 32 8.30 19.23 16.56
CA VAL A 32 7.13 20.10 16.65
C VAL A 32 5.89 19.21 16.65
N ALA A 33 5.14 19.21 17.74
CA ALA A 33 3.87 18.52 17.84
C ALA A 33 2.78 19.25 17.04
N SER A 34 1.66 18.58 16.75
CA SER A 34 0.53 19.16 16.00
C SER A 34 -0.08 20.40 16.67
N ASN A 35 0.04 20.54 17.99
CA ASN A 35 -0.38 21.72 18.75
C ASN A 35 0.71 22.81 18.86
N GLY A 36 1.83 22.65 18.15
CA GLY A 36 2.98 23.56 18.19
C GLY A 36 3.93 23.38 19.38
N ALA A 37 3.66 22.42 20.29
CA ALA A 37 4.55 22.16 21.41
C ALA A 37 5.89 21.55 20.95
N LEU A 38 6.99 22.00 21.55
CA LEU A 38 8.32 21.47 21.29
C LEU A 38 8.61 20.29 22.22
N THR A 39 8.98 19.15 21.63
CA THR A 39 9.29 17.92 22.36
C THR A 39 10.68 17.40 21.98
N PRO A 40 11.36 16.64 22.85
CA PRO A 40 12.65 16.03 22.50
C PRO A 40 12.53 15.11 21.29
N LEU A 41 13.54 15.11 20.41
CA LEU A 41 13.62 14.14 19.33
C LEU A 41 13.84 12.73 19.88
N SER A 42 13.15 11.77 19.28
CA SER A 42 13.40 10.35 19.51
C SER A 42 14.66 9.88 18.78
N VAL A 43 15.23 8.77 19.23
CA VAL A 43 16.40 8.12 18.61
C VAL A 43 16.03 6.78 18.02
N THR A 44 16.91 6.26 17.18
CA THR A 44 16.77 4.90 16.61
C THR A 44 16.52 3.85 17.67
N THR A 45 15.75 2.82 17.32
CA THR A 45 15.41 1.74 18.25
C THR A 45 16.65 0.94 18.68
N SER A 46 17.63 0.77 17.79
CA SER A 46 18.95 0.21 18.11
C SER A 46 19.65 0.97 19.24
N CYS A 47 19.52 2.30 19.26
CA CYS A 47 20.06 3.10 20.35
C CYS A 47 19.29 2.89 21.65
N ILE A 48 17.96 2.87 21.59
CA ILE A 48 17.12 2.60 22.76
C ILE A 48 17.53 1.25 23.38
N TYR A 49 17.55 0.16 22.59
CA TYR A 49 17.99 -1.16 23.08
C TYR A 49 19.37 -1.17 23.78
N ARG A 50 20.27 -0.24 23.46
CA ARG A 50 21.60 -0.14 24.07
C ARG A 50 21.56 0.48 25.48
N TYR A 51 20.65 1.42 25.74
CA TYR A 51 20.60 2.22 26.97
C TYR A 51 19.35 1.96 27.84
N GLY A 52 18.46 1.06 27.44
CA GLY A 52 17.25 0.68 28.19
C GLY A 52 15.98 0.74 27.33
N LEU A 53 14.86 0.18 27.78
CA LEU A 53 13.62 0.13 26.97
C LEU A 53 12.83 1.45 26.91
N GLY A 54 13.51 2.61 26.88
CA GLY A 54 12.83 3.91 26.79
C GLY A 54 13.69 4.99 26.12
N PRO A 55 13.08 5.91 25.35
CA PRO A 55 13.83 7.00 24.72
C PRO A 55 14.45 7.95 25.75
N ASP A 56 13.87 8.06 26.96
CA ASP A 56 14.38 8.91 28.03
C ASP A 56 15.61 8.35 28.73
N THR A 57 15.91 7.06 28.57
CA THR A 57 17.10 6.43 29.19
C THR A 57 18.36 6.65 28.36
N VAL A 58 18.24 7.17 27.13
CA VAL A 58 19.37 7.47 26.25
C VAL A 58 20.01 8.79 26.66
N PRO A 59 21.30 8.81 27.07
CA PRO A 59 22.00 10.04 27.46
C PRO A 59 22.00 11.09 26.34
N ALA A 60 21.87 12.37 26.68
CA ALA A 60 21.74 13.43 25.69
C ALA A 60 23.00 13.57 24.81
N GLU A 61 24.17 13.35 25.39
CA GLU A 61 25.48 13.46 24.77
C GLU A 61 25.75 12.41 23.68
N VAL A 62 25.02 11.29 23.69
CA VAL A 62 25.14 10.26 22.64
C VAL A 62 24.10 10.42 21.54
N ARG A 63 23.06 11.24 21.71
CA ARG A 63 22.01 11.41 20.69
C ARG A 63 22.55 12.16 19.47
N GLY A 64 22.17 11.70 18.29
CA GLY A 64 22.64 12.27 17.01
C GLY A 64 24.08 11.91 16.66
N THR A 65 24.66 10.89 17.32
CA THR A 65 25.98 10.33 16.96
C THR A 65 25.83 9.19 15.95
N PRO A 66 26.91 8.75 15.27
CA PRO A 66 26.83 7.61 14.34
C PRO A 66 26.27 6.33 14.98
N ASP A 67 26.55 6.13 16.27
CA ASP A 67 26.09 5.00 17.09
C ASP A 67 24.65 5.14 17.59
N CYS A 68 24.12 6.37 17.64
CA CYS A 68 22.80 6.67 18.18
C CYS A 68 22.17 7.83 17.41
N ARG A 69 21.81 7.54 16.16
CA ARG A 69 21.14 8.48 15.26
C ARG A 69 19.74 8.84 15.77
N TYR A 70 19.27 10.04 15.44
CA TYR A 70 17.87 10.42 15.63
C TYR A 70 16.96 9.55 14.74
N ALA A 71 15.78 9.17 15.23
CA ALA A 71 14.79 8.50 14.37
C ALA A 71 14.26 9.49 13.32
N ILE A 72 13.87 8.99 12.15
CA ILE A 72 13.17 9.83 11.16
C ILE A 72 11.87 10.35 11.79
N PRO A 73 11.70 11.67 11.99
CA PRO A 73 10.50 12.22 12.60
C PRO A 73 9.31 12.15 11.62
N LYS A 74 8.09 11.99 12.15
CA LYS A 74 6.85 12.07 11.36
C LYS A 74 6.35 13.52 11.21
N THR A 75 6.76 14.41 12.12
CA THR A 75 6.40 15.82 12.11
C THR A 75 7.61 16.72 11.86
N PRO A 76 7.41 18.01 11.52
CA PRO A 76 8.51 18.96 11.40
C PRO A 76 9.35 19.05 12.68
N ILE A 77 10.60 19.44 12.54
CA ILE A 77 11.52 19.69 13.65
C ILE A 77 12.01 21.14 13.62
N ASP A 78 12.33 21.68 14.79
CA ASP A 78 13.00 22.96 14.96
C ASP A 78 14.48 22.73 15.31
N ILE A 79 15.35 23.42 14.59
CA ILE A 79 16.80 23.46 14.77
C ILE A 79 17.19 24.88 15.19
N GLU A 80 17.58 25.06 16.44
CA GLU A 80 18.09 26.33 16.94
C GLU A 80 19.59 26.45 16.62
N LEU A 81 19.97 27.50 15.91
CA LEU A 81 21.33 27.77 15.45
C LEU A 81 21.94 28.97 16.16
N GLU A 82 23.25 28.88 16.41
CA GLU A 82 24.13 30.02 16.71
C GLU A 82 25.02 30.30 15.51
N ILE A 83 25.07 31.56 15.09
CA ILE A 83 25.67 31.97 13.82
C ILE A 83 26.67 33.09 14.11
N THR A 84 27.89 32.94 13.57
CA THR A 84 28.93 33.99 13.60
C THR A 84 29.48 34.22 12.20
N ALA A 85 29.40 35.45 11.70
CA ALA A 85 30.03 35.91 10.47
C ALA A 85 31.55 35.89 10.61
N LEU A 86 32.26 35.38 9.60
CA LEU A 86 33.70 35.28 9.57
C LEU A 86 34.30 36.01 8.37
N ASP A 87 35.45 36.64 8.58
CA ASP A 87 36.25 37.23 7.51
C ASP A 87 37.08 36.16 6.76
N ALA A 88 37.83 36.58 5.74
CA ALA A 88 38.70 35.71 4.96
C ALA A 88 39.86 35.07 5.76
N ARG A 89 40.08 35.48 7.02
CA ARG A 89 41.07 34.93 7.96
C ARG A 89 40.42 34.08 9.04
N SER A 90 39.13 33.74 8.87
CA SER A 90 38.31 33.00 9.83
C SER A 90 38.20 33.68 11.19
N GLN A 91 38.32 35.01 11.25
CA GLN A 91 38.10 35.80 12.46
C GLN A 91 36.66 36.32 12.49
N PRO A 92 36.05 36.46 13.68
CA PRO A 92 34.71 37.04 13.80
C PRO A 92 34.62 38.43 13.16
N LEU A 93 33.70 38.59 12.22
CA LEU A 93 33.47 39.83 11.48
C LEU A 93 32.34 40.63 12.12
N THR A 94 32.67 41.58 12.98
CA THR A 94 31.66 42.39 13.69
C THR A 94 31.02 43.48 12.84
N SER A 95 31.54 43.76 11.64
CA SER A 95 30.97 44.77 10.73
C SER A 95 29.72 44.27 10.00
N PHE A 96 29.52 42.96 9.90
CA PHE A 96 28.37 42.38 9.21
C PHE A 96 27.07 42.59 9.99
N ASN A 97 26.08 43.24 9.37
CA ASN A 97 24.74 43.42 9.89
C ASN A 97 23.76 43.19 8.74
N GLY A 98 22.92 42.17 8.85
CA GLY A 98 22.04 41.83 7.74
C GLY A 98 21.28 40.52 7.94
N PRO A 99 20.27 40.27 7.09
CA PRO A 99 19.56 39.00 7.07
C PRO A 99 20.46 37.89 6.55
N VAL A 100 20.30 36.69 7.10
CA VAL A 100 20.83 35.45 6.56
C VAL A 100 19.69 34.46 6.43
N SER A 101 19.63 33.76 5.31
CA SER A 101 18.63 32.73 5.06
C SER A 101 19.14 31.34 5.41
N PHE A 102 18.21 30.41 5.50
CA PHE A 102 18.48 29.01 5.81
C PHE A 102 18.13 28.10 4.64
N ARG A 103 18.80 26.95 4.59
CA ARG A 103 18.43 25.81 3.75
C ARG A 103 18.84 24.53 4.45
N ALA A 104 18.02 23.48 4.38
CA ALA A 104 18.36 22.16 4.92
C ALA A 104 18.56 21.17 3.77
N VAL A 105 19.52 20.23 3.92
CA VAL A 105 19.73 19.14 2.97
C VAL A 105 20.20 17.87 3.70
N PRO A 106 19.53 16.71 3.51
CA PRO A 106 18.17 16.58 2.98
C PRO A 106 17.13 17.22 3.92
N GLY A 107 15.95 17.51 3.38
CA GLY A 107 14.83 18.09 4.11
C GLY A 107 14.35 19.41 3.51
N ASP A 108 13.10 19.76 3.80
CA ASP A 108 12.45 20.97 3.30
C ASP A 108 12.18 21.94 4.42
N LEU A 109 12.40 23.22 4.16
CA LEU A 109 11.94 24.26 5.08
C LEU A 109 10.41 24.22 5.17
N SER A 110 9.90 24.26 6.40
CA SER A 110 8.46 24.22 6.66
C SER A 110 8.04 25.27 7.68
N GLY A 111 6.73 25.51 7.77
CA GLY A 111 6.19 26.61 8.58
C GLY A 111 6.19 27.95 7.85
N ASP A 112 6.07 29.03 8.63
CA ASP A 112 5.98 30.40 8.12
C ASP A 112 7.36 30.95 7.71
N TYR A 113 7.43 32.17 7.13
CA TYR A 113 8.72 32.69 6.64
C TYR A 113 9.69 33.06 7.76
N ARG A 114 9.24 33.17 9.02
CA ARG A 114 10.10 33.56 10.15
C ARG A 114 11.10 32.47 10.53
N THR A 115 10.87 31.23 10.12
CA THR A 115 11.78 30.10 10.33
C THR A 115 12.75 29.88 9.18
N ARG A 116 12.73 30.74 8.15
CA ARG A 116 13.60 30.61 6.96
C ARG A 116 14.79 31.58 6.93
N TRP A 117 14.86 32.50 7.89
CA TRP A 117 15.93 33.48 7.99
C TRP A 117 16.08 34.04 9.41
N THR A 118 17.18 34.75 9.66
CA THR A 118 17.36 35.57 10.88
C THR A 118 18.23 36.79 10.57
N THR A 119 18.27 37.79 11.45
CA THR A 119 19.17 38.94 11.34
C THR A 119 20.41 38.72 12.20
N LEU A 120 21.59 38.94 11.63
CA LEU A 120 22.83 39.06 12.40
C LEU A 120 23.08 40.53 12.76
N VAL A 121 23.47 40.75 14.01
CA VAL A 121 23.87 42.05 14.54
C VAL A 121 25.29 41.94 15.06
N ASN A 122 26.17 42.85 14.64
CA ASN A 122 27.60 42.79 14.91
C ASN A 122 28.22 41.42 14.58
N GLY A 123 27.81 40.84 13.46
CA GLY A 123 28.27 39.55 12.97
C GLY A 123 27.75 38.34 13.73
N LYS A 124 26.80 38.49 14.67
CA LYS A 124 26.29 37.37 15.48
C LYS A 124 24.77 37.34 15.52
N GLY A 125 24.21 36.14 15.67
CA GLY A 125 22.78 35.97 15.81
C GLY A 125 22.37 34.52 16.08
N THR A 126 21.09 34.35 16.38
CA THR A 126 20.44 33.05 16.55
C THR A 126 19.27 32.92 15.61
N GLY A 127 19.03 31.71 15.10
CA GLY A 127 17.91 31.43 14.21
C GLY A 127 17.26 30.10 14.52
N ASN A 128 15.96 29.99 14.31
CA ASN A 128 15.23 28.73 14.41
C ASN A 128 14.85 28.28 13.00
N VAL A 129 15.37 27.13 12.60
CA VAL A 129 15.10 26.54 11.29
C VAL A 129 14.09 25.44 11.47
N ARG A 130 12.92 25.58 10.87
CA ARG A 130 11.89 24.55 10.87
C ARG A 130 11.99 23.73 9.59
N VAL A 131 12.16 22.43 9.74
CA VAL A 131 12.45 21.52 8.64
C VAL A 131 11.64 20.22 8.74
N SER A 132 11.16 19.74 7.61
CA SER A 132 10.49 18.43 7.43
C SER A 132 11.36 17.50 6.57
N HIS A 133 10.97 16.22 6.47
CA HIS A 133 11.61 15.24 5.58
C HIS A 133 13.12 15.02 5.83
N VAL A 134 13.54 15.10 7.10
CA VAL A 134 14.93 14.89 7.50
C VAL A 134 15.25 13.41 7.65
N TYR A 135 16.35 12.96 7.05
CA TYR A 135 16.85 11.59 7.12
C TYR A 135 18.36 11.55 6.84
N GLY A 136 19.04 10.48 7.25
CA GLY A 136 20.47 10.32 7.01
C GLY A 136 21.30 11.48 7.58
N ASP A 137 22.21 12.02 6.78
CA ASP A 137 23.15 13.06 7.23
C ASP A 137 22.64 14.45 6.84
N VAL A 138 22.02 15.15 7.79
CA VAL A 138 21.38 16.45 7.56
C VAL A 138 22.32 17.60 7.88
N ARG A 139 22.36 18.60 7.01
CA ARG A 139 23.09 19.85 7.23
C ARG A 139 22.19 21.04 7.00
N VAL A 140 22.32 22.05 7.85
CA VAL A 140 21.70 23.35 7.65
C VAL A 140 22.74 24.33 7.12
N TRP A 141 22.43 24.95 6.00
CA TRP A 141 23.17 26.03 5.38
C TRP A 141 22.64 27.34 5.91
N VAL A 142 23.56 28.24 6.24
CA VAL A 142 23.29 29.65 6.52
C VAL A 142 23.90 30.45 5.39
N GLN A 143 23.11 31.30 4.76
CA GLN A 143 23.47 31.92 3.49
C GLN A 143 23.18 33.43 3.52
N ASP A 144 24.14 34.23 3.06
CA ASP A 144 23.88 35.64 2.74
C ASP A 144 23.25 35.72 1.35
N GLU A 145 22.00 35.28 1.27
CA GLU A 145 21.16 35.30 0.07
C GLU A 145 19.69 35.47 0.48
N PRO A 146 18.81 35.93 -0.44
CA PRO A 146 17.38 36.01 -0.17
C PRO A 146 16.80 34.63 0.22
N PRO A 147 15.90 34.56 1.21
CA PRO A 147 15.31 33.29 1.61
C PRO A 147 14.47 32.68 0.49
N GLN A 148 14.40 31.35 0.47
CA GLN A 148 13.52 30.63 -0.43
C GLN A 148 12.06 30.99 -0.17
N VAL A 149 11.39 31.49 -1.21
CA VAL A 149 9.96 31.78 -1.22
C VAL A 149 9.19 30.71 -1.96
N ASP A 150 7.99 30.42 -1.48
CA ASP A 150 7.07 29.51 -2.15
C ASP A 150 6.17 30.34 -3.07
N PHE A 151 5.87 29.83 -4.26
CA PHE A 151 5.02 30.51 -5.23
C PHE A 151 3.69 29.76 -5.40
N GLU A 152 2.58 30.50 -5.35
CA GLU A 152 1.22 30.00 -5.58
C GLU A 152 0.44 31.06 -6.38
N ASP A 153 -0.27 30.64 -7.44
CA ASP A 153 -1.06 31.52 -8.32
C ASP A 153 -0.35 32.79 -8.84
N GLY A 154 0.96 32.68 -9.11
CA GLY A 154 1.77 33.78 -9.64
C GLY A 154 2.21 34.81 -8.59
N GLY A 155 1.95 34.57 -7.30
CA GLY A 155 2.41 35.36 -6.18
C GLY A 155 3.27 34.55 -5.20
N VAL A 156 3.82 35.23 -4.19
CA VAL A 156 4.47 34.57 -3.05
C VAL A 156 3.37 34.01 -2.14
N ALA A 157 3.37 32.70 -1.93
CA ALA A 157 2.45 32.02 -1.03
C ALA A 157 2.75 32.41 0.43
N GLY A 158 1.72 32.50 1.29
CA GLY A 158 1.87 32.87 2.70
C GLY A 158 1.83 34.38 2.95
N ASP A 159 2.53 34.84 4.00
CA ASP A 159 2.55 36.25 4.43
C ASP A 159 3.91 36.90 4.09
N PRO A 160 4.01 37.66 2.98
CA PRO A 160 5.26 38.28 2.55
C PRO A 160 5.82 39.30 3.54
N SER A 161 5.02 39.81 4.49
CA SER A 161 5.50 40.75 5.51
C SER A 161 6.48 40.11 6.51
N GLN A 162 6.59 38.78 6.48
CA GLN A 162 7.50 38.00 7.30
C GLN A 162 8.87 37.77 6.64
N LEU A 163 9.04 38.19 5.38
CA LEU A 163 10.33 38.17 4.70
C LEU A 163 11.25 39.26 5.24
N PRO A 164 12.59 39.10 5.12
CA PRO A 164 13.52 40.13 5.56
C PRO A 164 13.27 41.44 4.81
N PRO A 165 13.40 42.60 5.49
CA PRO A 165 13.40 43.87 4.81
C PRO A 165 14.57 43.93 3.82
N ASP A 166 14.38 44.62 2.70
CA ASP A 166 15.45 44.87 1.74
C ASP A 166 16.61 45.59 2.47
N SER A 167 17.76 44.93 2.51
CA SER A 167 18.97 45.45 3.15
C SER A 167 19.60 46.60 2.35
N GLY A 168 19.12 46.87 1.13
CA GLY A 168 19.68 47.85 0.20
C GLY A 168 21.11 47.53 -0.25
N THR A 169 21.63 46.37 0.16
CA THR A 169 22.99 45.89 -0.13
C THR A 169 22.90 44.55 -0.82
N PRO A 170 23.53 44.37 -1.99
CA PRO A 170 23.53 43.08 -2.67
C PRO A 170 24.12 41.98 -1.80
N PRO A 171 23.51 40.78 -1.77
CA PRO A 171 24.03 39.63 -1.03
C PRO A 171 25.43 39.24 -1.51
N SER A 172 26.29 38.83 -0.57
CA SER A 172 27.63 38.32 -0.89
C SER A 172 27.62 36.85 -1.33
N TYR A 173 26.52 36.12 -1.12
CA TYR A 173 26.41 34.67 -1.31
C TYR A 173 27.41 33.85 -0.48
N ALA A 174 27.98 34.44 0.57
CA ALA A 174 28.76 33.71 1.54
C ALA A 174 27.87 32.66 2.23
N THR A 175 28.43 31.48 2.49
CA THR A 175 27.69 30.38 3.10
C THR A 175 28.46 29.78 4.27
N GLY A 176 27.74 29.20 5.22
CA GLY A 176 28.26 28.40 6.31
C GLY A 176 27.36 27.19 6.55
N LEU A 177 27.90 26.17 7.19
CA LEU A 177 27.25 24.87 7.35
C LEU A 177 27.31 24.43 8.80
N THR A 178 26.23 23.82 9.29
CA THR A 178 26.30 23.05 10.53
C THR A 178 27.21 21.83 10.36
N PRO A 179 27.73 21.27 11.47
CA PRO A 179 28.09 19.86 11.52
C PRO A 179 26.92 18.98 11.04
N ALA A 180 27.21 17.76 10.58
CA ALA A 180 26.17 16.82 10.19
C ALA A 180 25.34 16.41 11.41
N ILE A 181 24.02 16.55 11.28
CA ILE A 181 23.03 16.07 12.25
C ILE A 181 22.58 14.70 11.75
N LEU A 182 22.83 13.66 12.53
CA LEU A 182 22.68 12.28 12.07
C LEU A 182 21.30 11.74 12.43
N PHE A 183 20.49 11.56 11.39
CA PHE A 183 19.23 10.85 11.42
C PHE A 183 19.39 9.43 10.87
N GLU A 184 18.42 8.59 11.19
CA GLU A 184 18.21 7.28 10.62
C GLU A 184 18.11 7.36 9.09
N GLU A 185 18.65 6.34 8.43
CA GLU A 185 18.57 6.20 6.99
C GLU A 185 17.23 5.56 6.60
N PRO A 186 16.59 6.00 5.52
CA PRO A 186 15.26 5.54 5.16
C PRO A 186 15.29 4.13 4.58
N THR A 187 14.24 3.36 4.87
CA THR A 187 13.95 2.05 4.27
C THR A 187 12.74 2.17 3.34
N ILE A 188 12.48 1.13 2.52
CA ILE A 188 11.26 1.07 1.70
C ILE A 188 10.00 1.18 2.60
N SER A 189 10.01 0.50 3.75
CA SER A 189 8.92 0.57 4.74
C SER A 189 8.67 1.99 5.21
N ARG A 190 9.73 2.74 5.55
CA ARG A 190 9.59 4.12 6.05
C ARG A 190 9.08 5.10 4.98
N MET A 191 9.33 4.80 3.71
CA MET A 191 8.83 5.57 2.58
C MET A 191 7.34 5.34 2.32
N GLN A 192 6.80 4.17 2.64
CA GLN A 192 5.40 3.84 2.33
C GLN A 192 4.48 3.86 3.54
N GLU A 193 5.00 3.74 4.76
CA GLU A 193 4.17 3.81 5.97
C GLU A 193 3.64 5.25 6.15
N PRO A 194 2.33 5.49 5.98
CA PRO A 194 1.78 6.84 6.02
C PRO A 194 1.83 7.43 7.43
N ASP A 195 1.79 8.76 7.53
CA ASP A 195 1.61 9.44 8.81
C ASP A 195 0.13 9.55 9.17
N LEU A 196 -0.37 8.53 9.86
CA LEU A 196 -1.78 8.39 10.26
C LEU A 196 -2.35 9.56 11.08
N GLN A 197 -1.53 10.49 11.57
CA GLN A 197 -1.99 11.69 12.27
C GLN A 197 -2.23 12.89 11.35
N THR A 198 -1.52 12.99 10.22
CA THR A 198 -1.54 14.16 9.34
C THR A 198 -2.03 13.81 7.94
N ASP A 199 -1.57 12.68 7.39
CA ASP A 199 -2.01 12.12 6.13
C ASP A 199 -2.01 10.57 6.19
N SER A 200 -3.21 10.00 6.23
CA SER A 200 -3.40 8.54 6.24
C SER A 200 -3.32 7.88 4.87
N ARG A 201 -2.98 8.62 3.81
CA ARG A 201 -3.04 8.15 2.42
C ARG A 201 -1.72 8.26 1.67
N GLY A 202 -0.98 9.33 1.90
CA GLY A 202 0.25 9.60 1.17
C GLY A 202 1.51 9.07 1.84
N SER A 203 2.55 8.91 1.05
CA SER A 203 3.91 8.74 1.52
C SER A 203 4.32 9.94 2.38
N PRO A 204 4.99 9.74 3.54
CA PRO A 204 5.58 10.84 4.31
C PRO A 204 6.74 11.52 3.59
N PHE A 205 7.11 11.06 2.39
CA PHE A 205 8.17 11.63 1.57
C PHE A 205 7.67 12.00 0.17
N ASP A 206 6.36 12.21 -0.05
CA ASP A 206 5.85 12.64 -1.36
C ASP A 206 6.63 13.87 -1.89
N ARG A 207 6.99 13.82 -3.17
CA ARG A 207 7.81 14.81 -3.90
C ARG A 207 9.25 14.94 -3.43
N GLN A 208 9.74 14.06 -2.56
CA GLN A 208 11.13 14.08 -2.11
C GLN A 208 12.03 13.22 -2.97
N TYR A 209 13.27 13.65 -3.17
CA TYR A 209 14.32 12.76 -3.65
C TYR A 209 14.86 11.96 -2.47
N LEU A 210 14.89 10.63 -2.59
CA LEU A 210 15.29 9.73 -1.53
C LEU A 210 16.21 8.62 -2.05
N THR A 211 17.16 8.20 -1.22
CA THR A 211 18.03 7.04 -1.45
C THR A 211 17.85 6.04 -0.32
N VAL A 212 17.45 4.82 -0.65
CA VAL A 212 17.42 3.68 0.26
C VAL A 212 18.67 2.84 0.03
N GLY A 213 19.44 2.59 1.10
CA GLY A 213 20.62 1.75 1.05
C GLY A 213 21.84 2.43 0.41
N ARG A 214 22.98 1.72 0.46
CA ARG A 214 24.25 2.13 -0.16
C ARG A 214 25.16 0.93 -0.32
N ALA A 215 26.02 0.99 -1.33
CA ALA A 215 27.05 -0.02 -1.54
C ALA A 215 28.20 0.14 -0.52
N PRO A 216 28.91 -0.95 -0.14
CA PRO A 216 29.97 -0.93 0.87
C PRO A 216 31.10 0.07 0.58
N GLU A 217 31.41 0.30 -0.70
CA GLU A 217 32.39 1.27 -1.16
C GLU A 217 32.00 2.73 -0.85
N ASN A 218 30.71 2.99 -0.64
CA ASN A 218 30.15 4.32 -0.35
C ASN A 218 29.79 4.50 1.13
N GLY A 219 30.09 3.51 1.99
CA GLY A 219 29.86 3.58 3.43
C GLY A 219 29.32 2.28 4.02
N THR A 220 28.93 2.34 5.31
CA THR A 220 28.35 1.17 5.98
C THR A 220 27.01 0.81 5.34
N PRO A 221 26.80 -0.43 4.89
CA PRO A 221 25.53 -0.85 4.33
C PRO A 221 24.36 -0.68 5.30
N LEU A 222 23.18 -0.39 4.76
CA LEU A 222 21.99 -0.14 5.55
C LEU A 222 21.51 -1.41 6.29
N VAL A 223 21.22 -1.28 7.57
CA VAL A 223 20.65 -2.34 8.41
C VAL A 223 19.28 -1.95 8.95
N GLN A 224 18.44 -2.94 9.20
CA GLN A 224 17.10 -2.77 9.74
C GLN A 224 17.13 -2.25 11.17
N ASN A 225 16.36 -1.20 11.44
CA ASN A 225 16.14 -0.67 12.78
C ASN A 225 14.66 -0.87 13.19
N CYS A 226 14.29 -2.13 13.42
CA CYS A 226 12.89 -2.49 13.70
C CYS A 226 12.37 -1.92 15.03
N PRO A 227 11.08 -1.53 15.10
CA PRO A 227 10.49 -0.86 16.24
C PRO A 227 10.43 -1.74 17.49
N LEU A 228 10.28 -1.09 18.65
CA LEU A 228 10.06 -1.75 19.93
C LEU A 228 8.72 -2.47 20.00
N GLY A 229 8.62 -3.42 20.93
CA GLY A 229 7.38 -4.14 21.17
C GLY A 229 7.03 -5.05 20.00
N TYR A 230 7.99 -5.80 19.47
CA TYR A 230 7.67 -6.87 18.52
C TYR A 230 6.73 -7.93 19.15
N ASN A 231 6.89 -8.16 20.45
CA ASN A 231 6.05 -9.05 21.23
C ASN A 231 5.37 -8.25 22.35
N LEU A 232 4.05 -8.33 22.46
CA LEU A 232 3.28 -7.65 23.52
C LEU A 232 3.47 -8.31 24.88
N GLN A 233 3.74 -9.62 24.90
CA GLN A 233 3.98 -10.40 26.11
C GLN A 233 5.43 -10.29 26.59
N ASP A 234 6.36 -9.98 25.69
CA ASP A 234 7.77 -9.70 26.01
C ASP A 234 8.25 -8.40 25.32
N PRO A 235 8.18 -7.25 26.01
CA PRO A 235 8.65 -5.98 25.46
C PRO A 235 10.15 -5.94 25.11
N ASN A 236 10.96 -6.88 25.63
CA ASN A 236 12.38 -7.00 25.29
C ASN A 236 12.61 -7.80 24.00
N ALA A 237 11.61 -8.57 23.55
CA ALA A 237 11.73 -9.35 22.34
C ALA A 237 11.91 -8.41 21.15
N ARG A 238 12.97 -8.67 20.39
CA ARG A 238 13.30 -7.93 19.18
C ARG A 238 12.63 -8.58 17.99
N ASP A 239 12.27 -7.77 17.00
CA ASP A 239 11.91 -8.30 15.69
C ASP A 239 13.08 -9.15 15.15
N PRO A 240 12.84 -10.36 14.63
CA PRO A 240 13.87 -11.23 14.06
C PRO A 240 14.70 -10.57 12.96
N ASN A 241 14.20 -9.50 12.33
CA ASN A 241 14.91 -8.75 11.31
C ASN A 241 15.70 -7.56 11.86
N HIS A 242 15.55 -7.20 13.13
CA HIS A 242 16.31 -6.10 13.73
C HIS A 242 17.82 -6.35 13.62
N GLY A 243 18.56 -5.37 13.08
CA GLY A 243 20.00 -5.45 12.86
C GLY A 243 20.44 -6.25 11.64
N LYS A 244 19.50 -6.87 10.88
CA LYS A 244 19.85 -7.52 9.61
C LYS A 244 20.13 -6.48 8.53
N LEU A 245 20.97 -6.86 7.57
CA LEU A 245 21.20 -6.07 6.37
C LEU A 245 19.91 -5.92 5.56
N VAL A 246 19.57 -4.69 5.17
CA VAL A 246 18.47 -4.42 4.24
C VAL A 246 18.73 -5.19 2.95
N THR A 247 17.79 -6.05 2.58
CA THR A 247 17.94 -6.97 1.45
C THR A 247 16.81 -6.77 0.47
N MET A 248 17.07 -5.90 -0.50
CA MET A 248 16.14 -5.55 -1.58
C MET A 248 16.30 -6.55 -2.74
N VAL A 249 15.23 -7.28 -3.03
CA VAL A 249 15.14 -8.27 -4.11
C VAL A 249 14.24 -7.72 -5.20
N VAL A 250 14.66 -7.79 -6.46
CA VAL A 250 13.78 -7.52 -7.61
C VAL A 250 12.80 -8.68 -7.74
N THR A 251 11.49 -8.40 -7.71
CA THR A 251 10.44 -9.43 -7.63
C THR A 251 9.62 -9.58 -8.91
N GLY A 252 9.71 -8.61 -9.81
CA GLY A 252 9.14 -8.65 -11.15
C GLY A 252 9.47 -7.40 -11.95
N LEU A 253 9.21 -7.45 -13.24
CA LEU A 253 9.44 -6.36 -14.20
C LEU A 253 8.13 -6.04 -14.90
N ASP A 254 8.01 -4.79 -15.35
CA ASP A 254 6.89 -4.28 -16.14
C ASP A 254 7.47 -3.40 -17.27
N PRO A 255 6.79 -3.18 -18.42
CA PRO A 255 7.33 -2.29 -19.46
C PRO A 255 7.67 -0.89 -18.97
N GLY A 256 6.99 -0.40 -17.93
CA GLY A 256 7.23 0.90 -17.31
C GLY A 256 8.07 0.87 -16.04
N GLY A 257 8.74 -0.23 -15.69
CA GLY A 257 9.48 -0.30 -14.41
C GLY A 257 9.77 -1.68 -13.85
N PHE A 258 9.95 -1.75 -12.54
CA PHE A 258 10.14 -3.01 -11.82
C PHE A 258 9.66 -2.93 -10.38
N PHE A 259 9.45 -4.10 -9.78
CA PHE A 259 9.05 -4.25 -8.39
C PHE A 259 10.23 -4.70 -7.54
N VAL A 260 10.42 -4.09 -6.39
CA VAL A 260 11.45 -4.45 -5.42
C VAL A 260 10.80 -4.74 -4.07
N THR A 261 11.27 -5.78 -3.38
CA THR A 261 10.84 -6.11 -2.02
C THR A 261 12.04 -6.25 -1.10
N ASP A 262 12.01 -5.52 0.01
CA ASP A 262 12.90 -5.74 1.14
C ASP A 262 12.41 -6.95 1.95
N ILE A 263 13.02 -8.12 1.69
CA ILE A 263 12.67 -9.37 2.39
C ILE A 263 13.08 -9.37 3.87
N THR A 264 13.83 -8.35 4.29
CA THR A 264 14.21 -8.12 5.69
C THR A 264 13.40 -7.01 6.34
N ALA A 265 12.40 -6.44 5.67
CA ALA A 265 11.59 -5.37 6.23
C ALA A 265 11.01 -5.76 7.60
N CYS A 266 11.01 -4.80 8.51
CA CYS A 266 10.44 -4.96 9.84
C CYS A 266 8.92 -5.15 9.78
N ARG A 267 8.36 -5.85 10.76
CA ARG A 267 6.90 -5.91 10.87
C ARG A 267 6.35 -4.55 11.31
N VAL A 268 5.21 -4.16 10.73
CA VAL A 268 4.53 -2.92 11.05
C VAL A 268 3.29 -3.23 11.88
N ARG A 269 3.15 -2.53 13.01
CA ARG A 269 2.00 -2.72 13.91
C ARG A 269 0.74 -2.20 13.24
N GLU A 270 -0.35 -2.93 13.43
CA GLU A 270 -1.65 -2.49 12.98
C GLU A 270 -2.11 -1.29 13.81
N TYR A 271 -2.49 -0.20 13.14
CA TYR A 271 -3.07 0.96 13.79
C TYR A 271 -4.59 0.94 13.67
N THR A 272 -5.28 1.00 14.81
CA THR A 272 -6.74 0.95 14.92
C THR A 272 -7.34 2.29 15.37
N GLY A 273 -6.57 3.38 15.34
CA GLY A 273 -7.03 4.71 15.73
C GLY A 273 -7.70 5.47 14.59
N THR A 274 -8.01 6.75 14.84
CA THR A 274 -8.63 7.66 13.86
C THR A 274 -7.83 7.72 12.57
N GLY A 275 -8.49 7.61 11.41
CA GLY A 275 -7.87 7.64 10.09
C GLY A 275 -7.59 6.26 9.49
N SER A 276 -7.62 5.20 10.29
CA SER A 276 -7.51 3.80 9.81
C SER A 276 -8.88 3.14 9.69
N ASN A 277 -9.07 2.36 8.64
CA ASN A 277 -10.24 1.53 8.41
C ASN A 277 -9.93 0.04 8.66
N VAL A 278 -9.42 -0.26 9.84
CA VAL A 278 -9.30 -1.64 10.34
C VAL A 278 -10.65 -2.05 10.95
N ARG A 279 -11.38 -2.92 10.24
CA ARG A 279 -12.67 -3.48 10.71
C ARG A 279 -12.53 -4.64 11.68
N THR A 280 -11.59 -5.54 11.37
CA THR A 280 -11.31 -6.74 12.18
C THR A 280 -9.81 -6.81 12.40
N PRO A 281 -9.29 -6.53 13.62
CA PRO A 281 -7.86 -6.54 13.89
C PRO A 281 -7.19 -7.90 13.64
N GLU A 282 -5.90 -7.89 13.32
CA GLU A 282 -5.10 -9.13 13.27
C GLU A 282 -4.85 -9.69 14.67
N ALA A 283 -4.84 -11.02 14.78
CA ALA A 283 -4.68 -11.70 16.07
C ALA A 283 -3.30 -11.44 16.71
N ASP A 284 -2.28 -11.19 15.90
CA ASP A 284 -0.93 -10.86 16.35
C ASP A 284 -0.66 -9.35 16.44
N GLY A 285 -1.63 -8.51 16.02
CA GLY A 285 -1.54 -7.05 16.08
C GLY A 285 -0.63 -6.40 15.04
N PHE A 286 -0.27 -7.10 13.96
CA PHE A 286 0.54 -6.56 12.87
C PHE A 286 -0.23 -6.51 11.56
N THR A 287 0.14 -5.59 10.68
CA THR A 287 -0.37 -5.59 9.30
C THR A 287 0.09 -6.85 8.57
N PRO A 288 -0.68 -7.36 7.59
CA PRO A 288 -0.30 -8.54 6.82
C PRO A 288 0.94 -8.32 5.94
N GLY A 289 1.11 -7.10 5.42
CA GLY A 289 2.32 -6.64 4.77
C GLY A 289 3.25 -5.85 5.70
N THR A 290 4.41 -5.46 5.19
CA THR A 290 5.46 -4.75 5.93
C THR A 290 5.72 -3.34 5.40
N TYR A 291 4.94 -2.89 4.41
CA TYR A 291 5.28 -1.73 3.57
C TYR A 291 6.65 -1.87 2.89
N GLY A 292 7.19 -3.09 2.81
CA GLY A 292 8.56 -3.36 2.36
C GLY A 292 8.70 -3.56 0.86
N SER A 293 7.64 -3.38 0.07
CA SER A 293 7.65 -3.63 -1.37
C SER A 293 7.28 -2.38 -2.14
N LEU A 294 8.02 -2.00 -3.18
CA LEU A 294 7.81 -0.76 -3.91
C LEU A 294 7.84 -0.99 -5.42
N TYR A 295 7.02 -0.24 -6.15
CA TYR A 295 7.13 -0.11 -7.60
C TYR A 295 8.09 1.03 -7.98
N ILE A 296 9.03 0.72 -8.85
CA ILE A 296 10.04 1.64 -9.37
C ILE A 296 9.67 1.95 -10.82
N TYR A 297 9.11 3.13 -11.05
CA TYR A 297 8.71 3.58 -12.37
C TYR A 297 9.92 4.09 -13.17
N ASN A 298 10.09 3.55 -14.37
CA ASN A 298 11.10 3.93 -15.34
C ASN A 298 10.44 4.12 -16.70
N TYR A 299 10.76 5.19 -17.43
CA TYR A 299 10.18 5.45 -18.75
C TYR A 299 10.52 4.37 -19.80
N SER A 300 11.54 3.57 -19.52
CA SER A 300 11.98 2.46 -20.35
C SER A 300 12.05 1.17 -19.53
N PHE A 301 11.93 0.04 -20.21
CA PHE A 301 12.17 -1.27 -19.61
C PHE A 301 13.56 -1.29 -18.93
N PRO A 302 13.70 -1.79 -17.69
CA PRO A 302 14.95 -1.80 -16.94
C PRO A 302 15.91 -2.87 -17.49
N GLU A 303 16.56 -2.57 -18.61
CA GLU A 303 17.48 -3.48 -19.28
C GLU A 303 18.62 -3.94 -18.36
N GLY A 304 18.92 -5.24 -18.39
CA GLY A 304 19.96 -5.84 -17.55
C GLY A 304 19.58 -6.02 -16.09
N LEU A 305 18.31 -5.83 -15.72
CA LEU A 305 17.75 -6.21 -14.42
C LEU A 305 16.87 -7.46 -14.58
N TYR A 306 16.92 -8.37 -13.62
CA TYR A 306 16.12 -9.60 -13.64
C TYR A 306 15.45 -9.86 -12.28
N PRO A 307 14.25 -10.49 -12.27
CA PRO A 307 13.68 -11.00 -11.02
C PRO A 307 14.67 -11.94 -10.32
N GLY A 308 14.90 -11.71 -9.04
CA GLY A 308 15.90 -12.39 -8.21
C GLY A 308 17.20 -11.60 -7.99
N ASP A 309 17.45 -10.54 -8.76
CA ASP A 309 18.59 -9.64 -8.52
C ASP A 309 18.49 -8.97 -7.16
N LEU A 310 19.64 -8.73 -6.53
CA LEU A 310 19.75 -8.01 -5.27
C LEU A 310 20.25 -6.60 -5.50
N LEU A 311 19.72 -5.64 -4.74
CA LEU A 311 20.12 -4.25 -4.82
C LEU A 311 20.82 -3.80 -3.53
N TRP A 312 21.93 -3.06 -3.68
CA TRP A 312 22.56 -2.32 -2.59
C TRP A 312 21.81 -1.04 -2.27
N SER A 313 21.36 -0.35 -3.32
CA SER A 313 20.65 0.90 -3.20
C SER A 313 19.64 1.10 -4.33
N ILE A 314 18.60 1.84 -4.00
CA ILE A 314 17.67 2.45 -4.95
C ILE A 314 17.53 3.93 -4.58
N SER A 315 17.45 4.80 -5.56
CA SER A 315 17.18 6.22 -5.35
C SER A 315 16.27 6.76 -6.44
N GLY A 316 15.56 7.84 -6.14
CA GLY A 316 14.64 8.48 -7.06
C GLY A 316 13.75 9.50 -6.36
N SER A 317 12.87 10.13 -7.12
CA SER A 317 11.83 11.00 -6.58
C SER A 317 10.61 10.17 -6.17
N VAL A 318 10.24 10.23 -4.90
CA VAL A 318 9.01 9.65 -4.38
C VAL A 318 7.83 10.42 -4.93
N GLN A 319 6.86 9.69 -5.46
CA GLN A 319 5.60 10.25 -5.97
C GLN A 319 4.45 9.35 -5.59
N ASP A 320 3.39 9.95 -5.05
CA ASP A 320 2.10 9.29 -4.95
C ASP A 320 1.32 9.52 -6.25
N PHE A 321 1.33 8.51 -7.12
CA PHE A 321 0.69 8.58 -8.41
C PHE A 321 -0.47 7.59 -8.48
N THR A 322 -1.65 8.06 -8.87
CA THR A 322 -2.89 7.25 -8.91
C THR A 322 -3.19 6.50 -7.61
N ALA A 323 -2.75 7.05 -6.47
CA ALA A 323 -2.85 6.47 -5.13
C ALA A 323 -1.96 5.24 -4.88
N THR A 324 -0.83 5.14 -5.58
CA THR A 324 0.28 4.23 -5.26
C THR A 324 1.55 5.04 -5.04
N THR A 325 2.29 4.71 -3.98
CA THR A 325 3.62 5.25 -3.74
C THR A 325 4.61 4.56 -4.66
N GLN A 326 5.36 5.36 -5.43
CA GLN A 326 6.38 4.86 -6.36
C GLN A 326 7.62 5.75 -6.36
N LEU A 327 8.75 5.20 -6.81
CA LEU A 327 9.94 5.99 -7.14
C LEU A 327 9.97 6.26 -8.64
N THR A 328 10.24 7.51 -9.02
CA THR A 328 10.43 7.97 -10.40
C THR A 328 11.84 8.52 -10.61
N PHE A 329 12.25 8.62 -11.88
CA PHE A 329 13.63 8.92 -12.28
C PHE A 329 14.68 8.11 -11.50
N PRO A 330 14.52 6.77 -11.47
CA PRO A 330 15.26 5.94 -10.55
C PRO A 330 16.73 5.75 -10.94
N SER A 331 17.56 5.57 -9.93
CA SER A 331 18.91 5.00 -10.04
C SER A 331 19.04 3.85 -9.06
N TRP A 332 19.81 2.83 -9.40
CA TRP A 332 20.02 1.68 -8.51
C TRP A 332 21.42 1.11 -8.68
N VAL A 333 21.89 0.46 -7.61
CA VAL A 333 23.16 -0.27 -7.60
C VAL A 333 22.87 -1.73 -7.32
N ILE A 334 23.22 -2.59 -8.27
CA ILE A 334 23.03 -4.04 -8.14
C ILE A 334 24.11 -4.58 -7.19
N ARG A 335 23.65 -5.26 -6.14
CA ARG A 335 24.50 -6.03 -5.22
C ARG A 335 24.90 -7.36 -5.82
N GLU A 336 23.97 -8.03 -6.48
CA GLU A 336 24.18 -9.37 -7.00
C GLU A 336 23.26 -9.65 -8.19
N ARG A 337 23.84 -10.24 -9.24
CA ARG A 337 23.12 -10.60 -10.46
C ARG A 337 22.74 -12.07 -10.43
N VAL A 338 21.45 -12.35 -10.42
CA VAL A 338 20.90 -13.71 -10.38
C VAL A 338 21.32 -14.53 -11.60
N ARG A 339 21.44 -13.89 -12.76
CA ARG A 339 21.81 -14.55 -14.04
C ARG A 339 23.29 -14.94 -14.11
N GLU A 340 24.12 -14.46 -13.19
CA GLU A 340 25.52 -14.88 -13.07
C GLU A 340 25.66 -16.14 -12.19
N ARG A 341 24.58 -16.55 -11.51
CA ARG A 341 24.52 -17.79 -10.73
C ARG A 341 24.13 -19.01 -11.57
N PRO A 342 24.42 -20.23 -11.07
CA PRO A 342 23.83 -21.46 -11.60
C PRO A 342 22.31 -21.36 -11.73
N ALA A 343 21.75 -21.92 -12.81
CA ALA A 343 20.32 -21.80 -13.13
C ALA A 343 19.38 -22.36 -12.04
N ASN A 344 19.82 -23.37 -11.30
CA ASN A 344 19.09 -23.94 -10.16
C ASN A 344 19.07 -23.02 -8.93
N GLU A 345 19.87 -21.96 -8.91
CA GLU A 345 19.90 -20.96 -7.83
C GLU A 345 19.14 -19.68 -8.19
N TRP A 346 18.53 -19.59 -9.37
CA TRP A 346 17.88 -18.34 -9.81
C TRP A 346 16.70 -17.91 -8.91
N ASN A 347 16.06 -18.86 -8.22
CA ASN A 347 14.95 -18.56 -7.32
C ASN A 347 15.39 -18.39 -5.86
N THR A 348 16.68 -18.48 -5.53
CA THR A 348 17.18 -18.48 -4.13
C THR A 348 16.61 -17.33 -3.28
N TYR A 349 16.54 -16.12 -3.85
CA TYR A 349 16.00 -14.96 -3.15
C TYR A 349 14.49 -14.78 -3.38
N LEU A 350 13.97 -15.16 -4.55
CA LEU A 350 12.54 -15.10 -4.85
C LEU A 350 11.73 -16.01 -3.93
N ASP A 351 12.24 -17.19 -3.61
CA ASP A 351 11.60 -18.15 -2.70
C ASP A 351 11.53 -17.64 -1.25
N GLN A 352 12.32 -16.62 -0.90
CA GLN A 352 12.29 -15.96 0.41
C GLN A 352 11.29 -14.79 0.45
N VAL A 353 10.78 -14.34 -0.69
CA VAL A 353 9.80 -13.25 -0.75
C VAL A 353 8.47 -13.73 -0.18
N PRO A 354 7.92 -13.10 0.87
CA PRO A 354 6.67 -13.53 1.45
C PRO A 354 5.51 -13.25 0.50
N VAL A 355 4.85 -14.30 0.01
CA VAL A 355 3.60 -14.19 -0.75
C VAL A 355 2.42 -14.22 0.22
N ARG A 356 1.70 -13.10 0.34
CA ARG A 356 0.55 -13.01 1.26
C ARG A 356 -0.75 -13.39 0.57
N GLU A 357 -1.52 -14.28 1.18
CA GLU A 357 -2.88 -14.59 0.71
C GLU A 357 -3.81 -13.42 1.05
N VAL A 358 -4.38 -12.77 0.04
CA VAL A 358 -5.38 -11.72 0.22
C VAL A 358 -6.71 -12.39 0.55
N VAL A 359 -7.13 -12.20 1.79
CA VAL A 359 -8.35 -12.78 2.38
C VAL A 359 -9.40 -11.70 2.65
N LEU A 360 -10.64 -12.11 2.89
CA LEU A 360 -11.77 -11.23 3.17
C LEU A 360 -11.52 -10.29 4.35
N ARG A 361 -10.80 -10.74 5.39
CA ARG A 361 -10.36 -9.89 6.49
C ARG A 361 -9.52 -8.70 6.02
N TYR A 362 -8.60 -8.92 5.07
CA TYR A 362 -7.71 -7.88 4.55
C TYR A 362 -8.47 -6.91 3.63
N CYS A 363 -9.49 -7.39 2.94
CA CYS A 363 -10.40 -6.57 2.15
C CYS A 363 -11.21 -5.55 2.97
N GLY A 364 -11.17 -5.60 4.31
CA GLY A 364 -11.83 -4.64 5.21
C GLY A 364 -13.27 -5.01 5.54
N LEU A 365 -13.61 -6.30 5.52
CA LEU A 365 -14.94 -6.79 5.88
C LEU A 365 -15.10 -6.91 7.41
N ASP A 366 -16.30 -6.59 7.91
CA ASP A 366 -16.65 -6.79 9.32
C ASP A 366 -16.80 -8.29 9.65
N ASN A 367 -16.40 -8.72 10.86
CA ASN A 367 -16.52 -10.11 11.32
C ASN A 367 -17.92 -10.45 11.86
N VAL A 368 -18.96 -10.18 11.06
CA VAL A 368 -20.37 -10.41 11.42
C VAL A 368 -21.11 -11.08 10.25
N PRO A 369 -22.23 -11.80 10.48
CA PRO A 369 -22.94 -12.52 9.41
C PRO A 369 -23.52 -11.64 8.30
N SER A 370 -23.76 -10.35 8.57
CA SER A 370 -24.35 -9.42 7.61
C SER A 370 -23.35 -8.96 6.55
N VAL A 371 -23.84 -8.76 5.32
CA VAL A 371 -23.07 -8.18 4.21
C VAL A 371 -23.35 -6.68 4.11
N TYR A 372 -22.29 -5.88 3.95
CA TYR A 372 -22.38 -4.43 3.77
C TYR A 372 -22.29 -4.04 2.27
N ASN A 373 -22.78 -2.86 1.86
CA ASN A 373 -22.82 -2.50 0.43
C ASN A 373 -21.43 -2.48 -0.24
N SER A 374 -20.37 -2.14 0.50
CA SER A 374 -18.99 -2.12 -0.03
C SER A 374 -18.26 -3.47 0.01
N ASP A 375 -18.80 -4.50 0.66
CA ASP A 375 -18.19 -5.83 0.73
C ASP A 375 -17.83 -6.45 -0.64
N PRO A 376 -18.55 -6.17 -1.75
CA PRO A 376 -18.19 -6.66 -3.07
C PRO A 376 -16.89 -6.09 -3.63
N LEU A 377 -16.34 -5.00 -3.07
CA LEU A 377 -15.13 -4.35 -3.57
C LEU A 377 -14.01 -4.50 -2.55
N CYS A 378 -13.10 -5.44 -2.77
CA CYS A 378 -12.00 -5.69 -1.85
C CYS A 378 -11.15 -4.42 -1.66
N GLY A 379 -10.90 -4.03 -0.41
CA GLY A 379 -10.01 -2.91 -0.11
C GLY A 379 -10.51 -1.55 -0.59
N TYR A 380 -11.80 -1.41 -0.92
CA TYR A 380 -12.31 -0.20 -1.57
C TYR A 380 -12.22 1.06 -0.70
N SER A 381 -12.39 0.91 0.61
CA SER A 381 -12.38 2.06 1.49
C SER A 381 -10.98 2.64 1.65
N TYR A 382 -10.90 3.97 1.53
CA TYR A 382 -9.69 4.71 1.85
C TYR A 382 -9.26 4.43 3.29
N GLY A 383 -7.96 4.26 3.51
CA GLY A 383 -7.41 3.90 4.83
C GLY A 383 -7.54 2.42 5.18
N ASN A 384 -7.78 1.52 4.20
CA ASN A 384 -7.59 0.09 4.43
C ASN A 384 -6.08 -0.23 4.51
N MET A 385 -5.50 0.04 5.67
CA MET A 385 -4.08 -0.12 5.96
C MET A 385 -3.57 -1.55 5.73
N LYS A 386 -4.43 -2.56 5.74
CA LYS A 386 -4.02 -3.94 5.43
C LYS A 386 -3.64 -4.09 3.97
N MET A 387 -4.48 -3.58 3.08
CA MET A 387 -4.19 -3.60 1.64
C MET A 387 -3.03 -2.66 1.32
N GLU A 388 -3.00 -1.45 1.91
CA GLU A 388 -1.88 -0.51 1.74
C GLU A 388 -0.54 -1.12 2.18
N SER A 389 -0.51 -1.87 3.29
CA SER A 389 0.73 -2.52 3.77
C SER A 389 1.33 -3.54 2.80
N MET A 390 0.52 -4.02 1.85
CA MET A 390 0.87 -4.99 0.83
C MET A 390 1.00 -4.34 -0.55
N GLU A 391 0.92 -3.02 -0.67
CA GLU A 391 1.15 -2.34 -1.95
C GLU A 391 2.51 -2.74 -2.54
N SER A 392 2.52 -2.98 -3.86
CA SER A 392 3.64 -3.47 -4.66
C SER A 392 4.24 -4.81 -4.23
N SER A 393 3.67 -5.48 -3.21
CA SER A 393 4.13 -6.79 -2.74
C SER A 393 3.57 -7.93 -3.58
N LEU A 394 4.23 -9.09 -3.52
CA LEU A 394 3.66 -10.31 -4.08
C LEU A 394 2.52 -10.80 -3.19
N VAL A 395 1.36 -10.91 -3.81
CA VAL A 395 0.15 -11.41 -3.17
C VAL A 395 -0.42 -12.59 -3.94
N LYS A 396 -1.23 -13.39 -3.26
CA LYS A 396 -1.99 -14.49 -3.85
C LYS A 396 -3.47 -14.33 -3.51
N VAL A 397 -4.34 -14.50 -4.48
CA VAL A 397 -5.77 -14.75 -4.23
C VAL A 397 -6.09 -16.20 -4.59
N ARG A 398 -6.86 -16.86 -3.74
CA ARG A 398 -7.10 -18.30 -3.81
C ARG A 398 -8.53 -18.60 -4.27
N ARG A 399 -8.67 -19.67 -5.06
CA ARG A 399 -9.96 -20.21 -5.54
C ARG A 399 -10.87 -19.13 -6.17
N VAL A 400 -10.29 -18.15 -6.84
CA VAL A 400 -11.05 -17.07 -7.48
C VAL A 400 -11.80 -17.59 -8.70
N ARG A 401 -12.91 -16.95 -9.02
CA ARG A 401 -13.70 -17.22 -10.22
C ARG A 401 -13.54 -16.07 -11.22
N PHE A 402 -13.29 -16.41 -12.47
CA PHE A 402 -13.19 -15.44 -13.55
C PHE A 402 -14.58 -14.96 -14.00
N PRO A 403 -14.67 -13.82 -14.71
CA PRO A 403 -15.93 -13.29 -15.21
C PRO A 403 -16.70 -14.29 -16.07
N GLN A 404 -18.02 -14.22 -15.95
CA GLN A 404 -18.97 -14.92 -16.80
C GLN A 404 -19.50 -14.01 -17.91
N VAL A 405 -19.48 -12.70 -17.67
CA VAL A 405 -20.02 -11.67 -18.55
C VAL A 405 -19.02 -10.53 -18.69
N PHE A 406 -18.88 -10.05 -19.93
CA PHE A 406 -18.16 -8.81 -20.23
C PHE A 406 -19.13 -7.82 -20.83
N LYS A 407 -19.35 -6.70 -20.14
CA LYS A 407 -20.30 -5.67 -20.56
C LYS A 407 -19.54 -4.42 -20.99
N ASN A 408 -19.85 -3.90 -22.17
CA ASN A 408 -19.44 -2.55 -22.52
C ASN A 408 -20.40 -1.55 -21.85
N CYS A 409 -19.89 -0.74 -20.94
CA CYS A 409 -20.65 0.30 -20.26
C CYS A 409 -20.37 1.71 -20.78
N ASP A 410 -19.44 1.86 -21.72
CA ASP A 410 -19.18 3.10 -22.46
C ASP A 410 -20.31 3.29 -23.48
N ALA A 411 -21.31 4.09 -23.09
CA ALA A 411 -22.54 4.26 -23.86
C ALA A 411 -22.39 5.37 -24.92
N ASN A 412 -21.53 6.35 -24.66
CA ASN A 412 -21.26 7.46 -25.56
C ASN A 412 -20.13 7.15 -26.58
N GLY A 413 -19.33 6.10 -26.35
CA GLY A 413 -18.26 5.63 -27.23
C GLY A 413 -16.96 6.45 -27.13
N ASP A 414 -16.74 7.18 -26.04
CA ASP A 414 -15.57 8.03 -25.86
C ASP A 414 -14.32 7.28 -25.33
N GLY A 415 -14.47 5.98 -25.02
CA GLY A 415 -13.40 5.13 -24.50
C GLY A 415 -13.18 5.25 -22.99
N ALA A 416 -14.00 6.04 -22.28
CA ALA A 416 -14.02 6.16 -20.84
C ALA A 416 -15.31 5.57 -20.26
N VAL A 417 -15.25 5.18 -18.99
CA VAL A 417 -16.44 4.76 -18.25
C VAL A 417 -16.44 5.44 -16.90
N THR A 418 -17.53 6.13 -16.60
CA THR A 418 -17.66 6.90 -15.37
C THR A 418 -17.52 6.01 -14.12
N PHE A 419 -16.69 6.45 -13.16
CA PHE A 419 -16.48 5.73 -11.91
C PHE A 419 -17.65 5.90 -10.94
N PHE A 420 -17.83 4.92 -10.06
CA PHE A 420 -18.86 4.96 -9.03
C PHE A 420 -18.27 4.99 -7.61
N CYS A 421 -19.02 5.60 -6.69
CA CYS A 421 -18.71 5.77 -5.28
C CYS A 421 -19.87 5.28 -4.39
N PRO A 422 -19.60 4.84 -3.15
CA PRO A 422 -20.64 4.37 -2.25
C PRO A 422 -21.56 5.54 -1.90
N GLY A 423 -22.86 5.34 -2.03
CA GLY A 423 -23.85 6.32 -1.60
C GLY A 423 -23.81 6.55 -0.08
N ARG A 424 -24.31 7.70 0.35
CA ARG A 424 -24.43 8.04 1.78
C ARG A 424 -25.29 7.00 2.51
N SER A 425 -24.91 6.66 3.75
CA SER A 425 -25.71 5.82 4.67
C SER A 425 -26.11 4.45 4.10
N ASN A 426 -25.17 3.72 3.51
CA ASN A 426 -25.43 2.41 2.86
C ASN A 426 -26.40 2.53 1.67
N GLY A 427 -26.46 3.70 1.04
CA GLY A 427 -27.27 3.96 -0.14
C GLY A 427 -26.73 3.29 -1.41
N PRO A 428 -27.47 3.38 -2.53
CA PRO A 428 -27.03 2.87 -3.82
C PRO A 428 -25.73 3.55 -4.27
N TRP A 429 -24.96 2.88 -5.11
CA TRP A 429 -23.77 3.46 -5.73
C TRP A 429 -24.12 4.73 -6.49
N SER A 430 -23.42 5.82 -6.17
CA SER A 430 -23.65 7.17 -6.67
C SER A 430 -22.44 7.70 -7.43
N SER A 431 -22.57 8.91 -8.00
CA SER A 431 -21.44 9.61 -8.58
C SER A 431 -20.37 9.90 -7.53
N CYS A 432 -19.11 9.93 -7.99
CA CYS A 432 -17.97 10.42 -7.21
C CYS A 432 -17.81 11.95 -7.31
N ALA A 433 -18.53 12.60 -8.24
CA ALA A 433 -18.50 14.05 -8.46
C ALA A 433 -19.76 14.72 -7.91
N ASP A 434 -19.67 16.03 -7.67
CA ASP A 434 -20.80 16.85 -7.19
C ASP A 434 -21.89 17.03 -8.27
N THR A 435 -21.51 16.96 -9.55
CA THR A 435 -22.41 17.04 -10.70
C THR A 435 -22.03 15.99 -11.72
N GLU A 436 -23.02 15.30 -12.27
CA GLU A 436 -22.85 14.24 -13.27
C GLU A 436 -23.85 14.47 -14.42
N PRO A 437 -23.39 14.56 -15.68
CA PRO A 437 -24.26 14.58 -16.85
C PRO A 437 -25.17 13.35 -16.94
N PRO A 438 -26.39 13.46 -17.49
CA PRO A 438 -27.33 12.34 -17.59
C PRO A 438 -26.79 11.11 -18.33
N GLU A 439 -26.00 11.32 -19.38
CA GLU A 439 -25.33 10.26 -20.13
C GLU A 439 -24.33 9.47 -19.27
N GLU A 440 -23.46 10.16 -18.52
CA GLU A 440 -22.48 9.55 -17.60
C GLU A 440 -23.17 8.77 -16.46
N ALA A 441 -24.36 9.21 -16.04
CA ALA A 441 -25.13 8.51 -15.00
C ALA A 441 -25.58 7.10 -15.45
N VAL A 442 -25.85 6.90 -16.74
CA VAL A 442 -26.20 5.59 -17.31
C VAL A 442 -24.99 4.67 -17.31
N GLU A 443 -23.84 5.18 -17.74
CA GLU A 443 -22.57 4.44 -17.78
C GLU A 443 -22.12 4.06 -16.38
N ARG A 444 -22.15 5.00 -15.44
CA ARG A 444 -21.83 4.76 -14.03
C ARG A 444 -22.72 3.67 -13.44
N LYS A 445 -24.03 3.72 -13.72
CA LYS A 445 -24.96 2.68 -13.23
C LYS A 445 -24.61 1.32 -13.82
N CYS A 446 -24.37 1.24 -15.13
CA CYS A 446 -23.92 0.02 -15.80
C CYS A 446 -22.63 -0.53 -15.17
N ASN A 447 -21.64 0.33 -14.96
CA ASN A 447 -20.35 0.00 -14.36
C ASN A 447 -20.51 -0.52 -12.92
N ALA A 448 -21.25 0.22 -12.09
CA ALA A 448 -21.52 -0.17 -10.72
C ALA A 448 -22.24 -1.52 -10.65
N GLU A 449 -23.28 -1.72 -11.45
CA GLU A 449 -24.04 -2.97 -11.49
C GLU A 449 -23.20 -4.15 -11.99
N CYS A 450 -22.40 -3.97 -13.03
CA CYS A 450 -21.50 -4.99 -13.55
C CYS A 450 -20.43 -5.36 -12.52
N THR A 451 -19.65 -4.39 -12.05
CA THR A 451 -18.54 -4.62 -11.12
C THR A 451 -19.00 -5.22 -9.80
N THR A 452 -20.19 -4.86 -9.30
CA THR A 452 -20.72 -5.38 -8.02
C THR A 452 -21.64 -6.59 -8.16
N GLY A 453 -22.04 -6.94 -9.40
CA GLY A 453 -22.94 -8.06 -9.66
C GLY A 453 -24.35 -7.80 -9.14
N THR A 454 -24.83 -6.57 -9.35
CA THR A 454 -26.15 -6.08 -8.96
C THR A 454 -26.97 -5.71 -10.20
N GLY A 455 -28.24 -5.32 -10.02
CA GLY A 455 -29.12 -4.92 -11.13
C GLY A 455 -29.23 -5.97 -12.23
N GLU A 456 -28.92 -5.60 -13.48
CA GLU A 456 -28.94 -6.52 -14.64
C GLU A 456 -28.01 -7.74 -14.45
N PHE A 457 -26.92 -7.58 -13.68
CA PHE A 457 -25.88 -8.61 -13.48
C PHE A 457 -26.00 -9.31 -12.12
N ALA A 458 -27.18 -9.22 -11.50
CA ALA A 458 -27.51 -9.86 -10.25
C ALA A 458 -27.19 -11.36 -10.26
N GLY A 459 -26.15 -11.76 -9.53
CA GLY A 459 -25.75 -13.17 -9.40
C GLY A 459 -24.65 -13.62 -10.35
N GLN A 460 -24.14 -12.70 -11.18
CA GLN A 460 -23.11 -12.97 -12.16
C GLN A 460 -21.82 -12.23 -11.81
N ILE A 461 -20.70 -12.81 -12.22
CA ILE A 461 -19.39 -12.15 -12.18
C ILE A 461 -19.26 -11.40 -13.50
N CYS A 462 -19.40 -10.08 -13.46
CA CYS A 462 -19.32 -9.22 -14.64
C CYS A 462 -18.06 -8.36 -14.56
N SER A 463 -17.39 -8.19 -15.70
CA SER A 463 -16.28 -7.26 -15.87
C SER A 463 -16.62 -6.25 -16.95
N GLU A 464 -16.21 -5.00 -16.72
CA GLU A 464 -16.39 -3.93 -17.69
C GLU A 464 -15.40 -4.13 -18.86
N ARG A 465 -15.91 -4.07 -20.09
CA ARG A 465 -15.18 -4.44 -21.31
C ARG A 465 -14.21 -3.35 -21.76
N THR A 466 -14.55 -2.08 -21.63
CA THR A 466 -13.66 -0.95 -21.98
C THR A 466 -12.40 -0.99 -21.11
N THR A 467 -12.53 -1.35 -19.84
CA THR A 467 -11.45 -1.52 -18.87
C THR A 467 -10.52 -2.67 -19.25
N LEU A 468 -11.08 -3.80 -19.71
CA LEU A 468 -10.29 -4.92 -20.26
C LEU A 468 -9.53 -4.49 -21.52
N ASN A 469 -10.20 -3.79 -22.44
CA ASN A 469 -9.61 -3.41 -23.72
C ASN A 469 -8.48 -2.38 -23.56
N SER A 470 -8.73 -1.36 -22.74
CA SER A 470 -7.82 -0.23 -22.53
C SER A 470 -6.66 -0.58 -21.59
N TYR A 471 -6.91 -1.38 -20.54
CA TYR A 471 -5.94 -1.62 -19.48
C TYR A 471 -5.60 -3.09 -19.24
N GLY A 472 -6.25 -4.04 -19.92
CA GLY A 472 -6.04 -5.48 -19.68
C GLY A 472 -6.58 -5.97 -18.34
N GLN A 473 -7.39 -5.15 -17.65
CA GLN A 473 -7.89 -5.42 -16.31
C GLN A 473 -9.27 -6.06 -16.35
N PHE A 474 -9.49 -7.07 -15.52
CA PHE A 474 -10.81 -7.67 -15.34
C PHE A 474 -11.05 -8.09 -13.89
N VAL A 475 -12.33 -8.14 -13.53
CA VAL A 475 -12.78 -8.44 -12.17
C VAL A 475 -12.78 -9.94 -11.91
N VAL A 476 -12.24 -10.40 -10.77
CA VAL A 476 -12.43 -11.79 -10.30
C VAL A 476 -13.18 -11.80 -8.98
N GLU A 477 -14.01 -12.80 -8.76
CA GLU A 477 -14.70 -13.01 -7.47
C GLU A 477 -13.82 -13.90 -6.57
N MET A 478 -13.56 -13.42 -5.36
CA MET A 478 -12.75 -14.10 -4.35
C MET A 478 -13.53 -15.25 -3.70
N ALA A 479 -12.81 -16.12 -2.98
CA ALA A 479 -13.43 -17.19 -2.21
C ALA A 479 -14.40 -16.63 -1.14
N ASN A 480 -15.62 -17.15 -1.11
CA ASN A 480 -16.64 -16.77 -0.14
C ASN A 480 -16.27 -17.17 1.29
N PRO A 481 -16.90 -16.59 2.33
CA PRO A 481 -16.70 -17.03 3.70
C PRO A 481 -17.02 -18.53 3.89
N GLY A 482 -16.20 -19.25 4.64
CA GLY A 482 -16.43 -20.65 4.98
C GLY A 482 -15.14 -21.42 5.28
N PRO A 483 -15.23 -22.75 5.47
CA PRO A 483 -14.07 -23.58 5.80
C PRO A 483 -13.01 -23.60 4.70
N ARG A 484 -11.73 -23.49 5.09
CA ARG A 484 -10.59 -23.55 4.15
C ARG A 484 -10.56 -24.83 3.33
N GLU A 485 -10.89 -25.96 3.93
CA GLU A 485 -10.98 -27.28 3.29
C GLU A 485 -12.06 -27.34 2.19
N ALA A 486 -13.08 -26.47 2.26
CA ALA A 486 -14.10 -26.31 1.24
C ALA A 486 -13.64 -25.39 0.08
N GLY A 487 -12.38 -24.93 0.10
CA GLY A 487 -11.89 -23.91 -0.83
C GLY A 487 -12.42 -22.50 -0.53
N LYS A 488 -12.88 -22.25 0.70
CA LYS A 488 -13.53 -21.00 1.14
C LYS A 488 -12.61 -20.20 2.07
N ASP A 489 -12.95 -18.96 2.37
CA ASP A 489 -12.17 -18.05 3.22
C ASP A 489 -12.62 -18.14 4.69
N ASP A 490 -11.73 -18.58 5.56
CA ASP A 490 -11.96 -18.77 6.99
C ASP A 490 -11.43 -17.63 7.86
N SER A 491 -10.96 -16.53 7.26
CA SER A 491 -10.37 -15.39 7.98
C SER A 491 -11.37 -14.61 8.85
N LEU A 492 -12.68 -14.75 8.56
CA LEU A 492 -13.77 -14.09 9.28
C LEU A 492 -14.78 -15.13 9.76
N SER A 493 -14.49 -15.78 10.89
CA SER A 493 -15.33 -16.83 11.46
C SER A 493 -16.76 -16.37 11.77
N GLY A 494 -16.96 -15.10 12.14
CA GLY A 494 -18.27 -14.51 12.40
C GLY A 494 -19.16 -14.37 11.16
N ARG A 495 -18.60 -14.52 9.95
CA ARG A 495 -19.37 -14.61 8.68
C ARG A 495 -19.90 -16.00 8.37
N THR A 496 -19.49 -17.00 9.14
CA THR A 496 -19.93 -18.38 8.97
C THR A 496 -20.70 -18.83 10.19
N GLN A 497 -21.99 -19.12 10.01
CA GLN A 497 -22.82 -19.69 11.05
C GLN A 497 -22.61 -21.21 11.07
N ILE A 498 -22.25 -21.76 12.23
CA ILE A 498 -21.98 -23.19 12.41
C ILE A 498 -23.20 -23.87 13.05
N VAL A 499 -23.62 -24.97 12.45
CA VAL A 499 -24.78 -25.76 12.87
C VAL A 499 -24.34 -27.16 13.24
N LYS A 500 -24.63 -27.57 14.47
CA LYS A 500 -24.43 -28.96 14.92
C LYS A 500 -25.57 -29.85 14.45
N VAL A 501 -25.23 -30.86 13.66
CA VAL A 501 -26.16 -31.87 13.15
C VAL A 501 -26.11 -33.08 14.07
N SER A 502 -27.28 -33.69 14.33
CA SER A 502 -27.37 -34.94 15.07
C SER A 502 -27.90 -36.06 14.18
N ALA A 503 -27.61 -37.32 14.55
CA ALA A 503 -28.05 -38.50 13.79
C ALA A 503 -29.58 -38.70 13.79
N GLN A 504 -30.29 -38.10 14.74
CA GLN A 504 -31.72 -38.37 15.01
C GLN A 504 -32.57 -37.10 15.10
N SER A 505 -31.96 -35.91 15.09
CA SER A 505 -32.66 -34.62 15.17
C SER A 505 -32.15 -33.64 14.13
N ALA A 506 -33.07 -32.86 13.56
CA ALA A 506 -32.75 -31.73 12.70
C ALA A 506 -32.07 -30.63 13.51
N ALA A 507 -31.23 -29.85 12.83
CA ALA A 507 -30.70 -28.63 13.41
C ALA A 507 -31.59 -27.44 13.06
N ASN A 508 -31.75 -26.53 14.03
CA ASN A 508 -32.71 -25.42 13.96
C ASN A 508 -32.41 -24.45 12.79
N PRO A 509 -33.45 -23.82 12.22
CA PRO A 509 -33.29 -22.89 11.10
C PRO A 509 -32.42 -21.69 11.49
N LEU A 510 -31.32 -21.47 10.77
CA LEU A 510 -30.48 -20.28 10.94
C LEU A 510 -31.03 -19.11 10.14
N ALA A 511 -31.22 -17.95 10.79
CA ALA A 511 -31.60 -16.74 10.10
C ALA A 511 -30.39 -16.17 9.34
N LEU A 512 -30.59 -15.95 8.04
CA LEU A 512 -29.61 -15.27 7.20
C LEU A 512 -30.05 -13.84 7.02
N THR A 513 -29.33 -12.93 7.68
CA THR A 513 -29.63 -11.50 7.60
C THR A 513 -28.97 -10.93 6.36
N ALA A 514 -29.67 -11.03 5.23
CA ALA A 514 -29.27 -10.35 4.02
C ALA A 514 -29.86 -8.93 4.05
N THR A 515 -29.13 -7.97 4.60
CA THR A 515 -29.42 -6.55 4.42
C THR A 515 -28.96 -6.16 3.00
N VAL A 516 -29.63 -6.67 1.96
CA VAL A 516 -29.02 -6.73 0.63
C VAL A 516 -29.07 -5.37 -0.08
N ALA A 517 -27.90 -4.75 -0.18
CA ALA A 517 -27.58 -3.77 -1.22
C ALA A 517 -27.08 -4.44 -2.53
N ASN A 518 -26.85 -5.76 -2.55
CA ASN A 518 -25.96 -6.41 -3.54
C ASN A 518 -26.56 -7.58 -4.37
N GLY A 519 -27.84 -7.55 -4.75
CA GLY A 519 -28.49 -8.58 -5.58
C GLY A 519 -29.13 -9.72 -4.77
N PRO A 520 -29.56 -10.85 -5.38
CA PRO A 520 -30.22 -11.92 -4.65
C PRO A 520 -29.22 -12.63 -3.72
N ALA A 521 -29.63 -12.84 -2.47
CA ALA A 521 -28.78 -13.43 -1.44
C ALA A 521 -28.39 -14.86 -1.84
N GLN A 522 -27.09 -15.10 -2.02
CA GLN A 522 -26.57 -16.44 -2.29
C GLN A 522 -25.95 -17.01 -1.02
N VAL A 523 -26.31 -18.24 -0.70
CA VAL A 523 -25.87 -18.97 0.48
C VAL A 523 -24.94 -20.10 0.07
N ASN A 524 -23.88 -20.29 0.84
CA ASN A 524 -23.03 -21.45 0.77
C ASN A 524 -23.35 -22.35 1.96
N VAL A 525 -23.60 -23.63 1.71
CA VAL A 525 -23.76 -24.67 2.73
C VAL A 525 -22.68 -25.72 2.49
N TRP A 526 -21.87 -25.98 3.50
CA TRP A 526 -20.87 -27.04 3.49
C TRP A 526 -20.98 -27.84 4.78
N CYS A 527 -20.97 -29.16 4.69
CA CYS A 527 -21.07 -30.02 5.88
C CYS A 527 -19.99 -31.08 5.85
N ASP A 528 -19.40 -31.40 7.00
CA ASP A 528 -18.43 -32.49 7.14
C ASP A 528 -19.07 -33.89 7.21
N THR A 529 -20.40 -33.92 7.27
CA THR A 529 -21.26 -35.10 7.30
C THR A 529 -22.32 -35.03 6.21
N PRO A 530 -22.83 -36.17 5.69
CA PRO A 530 -23.93 -36.15 4.74
C PRO A 530 -25.21 -35.62 5.42
N VAL A 531 -25.91 -34.71 4.74
CA VAL A 531 -27.15 -34.11 5.25
C VAL A 531 -28.23 -34.02 4.18
N LYS A 532 -29.48 -33.76 4.60
CA LYS A 532 -30.53 -33.18 3.76
C LYS A 532 -30.68 -31.71 4.12
N VAL A 533 -30.75 -30.85 3.12
CA VAL A 533 -30.83 -29.39 3.27
C VAL A 533 -32.17 -28.89 2.77
N LYS A 534 -32.77 -27.94 3.51
CA LYS A 534 -33.97 -27.24 3.09
C LYS A 534 -33.86 -25.75 3.38
N PHE A 535 -34.33 -24.96 2.41
CA PHE A 535 -34.40 -23.50 2.50
C PHE A 535 -35.85 -23.07 2.62
N GLY A 536 -36.12 -22.02 3.39
CA GLY A 536 -37.49 -21.56 3.59
C GLY A 536 -37.61 -20.35 4.50
N ALA A 537 -38.86 -20.03 4.85
CA ALA A 537 -39.18 -18.96 5.78
C ALA A 537 -38.85 -19.33 7.23
N LYS A 538 -39.21 -18.45 8.17
CA LYS A 538 -39.10 -18.70 9.60
C LYS A 538 -39.75 -20.04 9.96
N ASN A 539 -39.02 -20.88 10.71
CA ASN A 539 -39.40 -22.26 11.11
C ASN A 539 -39.28 -23.35 10.03
N VAL A 540 -38.54 -23.13 8.93
CA VAL A 540 -38.23 -24.20 7.98
C VAL A 540 -37.59 -25.40 8.69
N THR A 541 -38.01 -26.61 8.32
CA THR A 541 -37.49 -27.88 8.86
C THR A 541 -37.15 -28.82 7.71
N ALA A 542 -35.96 -29.41 7.75
CA ALA A 542 -35.50 -30.39 6.78
C ALA A 542 -36.02 -31.80 7.13
N THR A 543 -36.28 -32.60 6.10
CA THR A 543 -36.84 -33.95 6.14
C THR A 543 -35.98 -34.87 5.25
N ALA A 544 -36.19 -36.19 5.37
CA ALA A 544 -35.46 -37.17 4.56
C ALA A 544 -35.68 -37.01 3.04
N ALA A 545 -36.77 -36.36 2.63
CA ALA A 545 -37.10 -36.13 1.22
C ALA A 545 -36.43 -34.90 0.61
N ASP A 546 -35.83 -34.02 1.42
CA ASP A 546 -35.21 -32.79 0.92
C ASP A 546 -33.84 -33.05 0.25
N GLU A 547 -33.23 -31.98 -0.26
CA GLU A 547 -32.04 -31.99 -1.13
C GLU A 547 -30.85 -32.67 -0.43
N PRO A 548 -30.31 -33.78 -0.96
CA PRO A 548 -29.14 -34.42 -0.37
C PRO A 548 -27.88 -33.61 -0.63
N LEU A 549 -27.10 -33.37 0.43
CA LEU A 549 -25.75 -32.83 0.36
C LEU A 549 -24.78 -33.89 0.87
N ALA A 550 -23.82 -34.26 0.02
CA ALA A 550 -22.77 -35.22 0.40
C ALA A 550 -21.78 -34.56 1.38
N ALA A 551 -21.14 -35.39 2.21
CA ALA A 551 -20.09 -34.90 3.09
C ALA A 551 -18.98 -34.21 2.29
N ARG A 552 -18.48 -33.11 2.84
CA ARG A 552 -17.39 -32.29 2.30
C ARG A 552 -17.65 -31.74 0.90
N THR A 553 -18.91 -31.54 0.54
CA THR A 553 -19.30 -30.88 -0.72
C THR A 553 -19.98 -29.54 -0.43
N ASN A 554 -19.81 -28.58 -1.35
CA ASN A 554 -20.44 -27.27 -1.26
C ASN A 554 -21.77 -27.28 -2.01
N LEU A 555 -22.82 -26.75 -1.38
CA LEU A 555 -24.06 -26.36 -2.01
C LEU A 555 -24.14 -24.83 -2.06
N GLU A 556 -24.20 -24.27 -3.27
CA GLU A 556 -24.44 -22.85 -3.49
C GLU A 556 -25.89 -22.66 -3.94
N ARG A 557 -26.66 -21.84 -3.22
CA ARG A 557 -28.07 -21.58 -3.53
C ARG A 557 -28.40 -20.10 -3.46
N THR A 558 -29.01 -19.60 -4.52
CA THR A 558 -29.63 -18.28 -4.53
C THR A 558 -30.99 -18.36 -3.84
N LEU A 559 -31.17 -17.61 -2.76
CA LEU A 559 -32.41 -17.55 -2.01
C LEU A 559 -33.48 -16.81 -2.81
N THR A 560 -34.69 -17.34 -2.76
CA THR A 560 -35.90 -16.62 -3.21
C THR A 560 -36.34 -15.60 -2.15
N ASN A 561 -37.25 -14.70 -2.53
CA ASN A 561 -37.74 -13.64 -1.62
C ASN A 561 -38.42 -14.17 -0.35
N THR A 562 -38.82 -15.44 -0.31
CA THR A 562 -39.47 -16.10 0.84
C THR A 562 -38.51 -17.00 1.63
N GLU A 563 -37.30 -17.23 1.13
CA GLU A 563 -36.28 -18.04 1.80
C GLU A 563 -35.34 -17.13 2.61
N GLN A 564 -35.34 -17.29 3.92
CA GLN A 564 -34.49 -16.54 4.84
C GLN A 564 -33.74 -17.44 5.82
N HIS A 565 -34.05 -18.73 5.81
CA HIS A 565 -33.52 -19.71 6.73
C HIS A 565 -33.08 -20.99 6.04
N VAL A 566 -32.08 -21.65 6.64
CA VAL A 566 -31.58 -22.97 6.22
C VAL A 566 -31.78 -23.96 7.38
N ALA A 567 -32.40 -25.11 7.08
CA ALA A 567 -32.49 -26.24 7.98
C ALA A 567 -31.72 -27.43 7.40
N VAL A 568 -31.12 -28.23 8.29
CA VAL A 568 -30.38 -29.44 7.92
C VAL A 568 -30.77 -30.60 8.83
N ILE A 569 -30.74 -31.81 8.30
CA ILE A 569 -30.89 -33.06 9.06
C ILE A 569 -29.86 -34.08 8.56
N ALA A 570 -29.32 -34.92 9.44
CA ALA A 570 -28.37 -35.96 9.01
C ALA A 570 -28.98 -36.88 7.95
N ASN A 571 -28.17 -37.25 6.96
CA ASN A 571 -28.49 -38.25 5.95
C ASN A 571 -27.67 -39.52 6.22
N GLY A 572 -27.97 -40.21 7.31
CA GLY A 572 -27.24 -41.39 7.78
C GLY A 572 -26.37 -41.12 9.01
N ALA A 573 -25.29 -41.89 9.15
CA ALA A 573 -24.35 -41.75 10.27
C ALA A 573 -23.56 -40.44 10.17
N LEU A 574 -23.26 -39.84 11.33
CA LEU A 574 -22.40 -38.66 11.39
C LEU A 574 -20.96 -39.04 11.06
N THR A 575 -20.32 -38.25 10.21
CA THR A 575 -18.87 -38.29 9.97
C THR A 575 -18.24 -36.97 10.39
N GLY A 576 -16.96 -36.99 10.78
CA GLY A 576 -16.29 -35.76 11.26
C GLY A 576 -16.84 -35.24 12.58
N LYS A 577 -17.04 -33.93 12.68
CA LYS A 577 -17.58 -33.19 13.84
C LYS A 577 -19.11 -33.05 13.80
N GLY A 578 -19.76 -33.48 12.71
CA GLY A 578 -21.21 -33.34 12.53
C GLY A 578 -21.63 -31.87 12.45
N GLU A 579 -20.90 -31.07 11.68
CA GLU A 579 -21.07 -29.63 11.55
C GLU A 579 -21.43 -29.25 10.12
N CYS A 580 -22.38 -28.32 9.98
CA CYS A 580 -22.67 -27.60 8.75
C CYS A 580 -22.30 -26.13 8.91
N HIS A 581 -21.52 -25.62 7.98
CA HIS A 581 -21.11 -24.24 7.86
C HIS A 581 -21.99 -23.55 6.83
N ILE A 582 -22.67 -22.49 7.24
CA ILE A 582 -23.62 -21.74 6.43
C ILE A 582 -23.18 -20.28 6.40
N SER A 583 -23.00 -19.72 5.21
CA SER A 583 -22.53 -18.34 5.04
C SER A 583 -23.22 -17.64 3.86
N LEU A 584 -23.34 -16.32 3.94
CA LEU A 584 -23.72 -15.48 2.81
C LEU A 584 -22.50 -15.20 1.93
N ASN A 585 -22.70 -15.29 0.61
CA ASN A 585 -21.69 -14.84 -0.36
C ASN A 585 -21.56 -13.31 -0.27
N SER A 586 -20.39 -12.81 0.12
CA SER A 586 -20.07 -11.38 0.15
C SER A 586 -19.81 -10.77 -1.24
N ARG A 587 -19.61 -11.62 -2.24
CA ARG A 587 -19.28 -11.32 -3.64
C ARG A 587 -18.07 -10.40 -3.76
N THR A 588 -17.13 -10.56 -2.84
CA THR A 588 -15.94 -9.74 -2.75
C THR A 588 -15.09 -9.97 -3.99
N ARG A 589 -14.73 -8.89 -4.66
CA ARG A 589 -14.03 -8.90 -5.93
C ARG A 589 -12.77 -8.06 -5.87
N ILE A 590 -11.82 -8.42 -6.71
CA ILE A 590 -10.56 -7.71 -6.93
C ILE A 590 -10.23 -7.73 -8.43
N ASN A 591 -9.46 -6.76 -8.91
CA ASN A 591 -9.03 -6.76 -10.31
C ASN A 591 -7.77 -7.61 -10.51
N VAL A 592 -7.66 -8.19 -11.69
CA VAL A 592 -6.50 -8.95 -12.16
C VAL A 592 -6.12 -8.44 -13.55
N MET A 593 -4.82 -8.39 -13.82
CA MET A 593 -4.27 -8.10 -15.13
C MET A 593 -3.34 -9.25 -15.55
N THR A 594 -3.64 -9.86 -16.70
CA THR A 594 -2.90 -11.03 -17.21
C THR A 594 -2.28 -10.84 -18.58
N ARG A 595 -2.51 -9.69 -19.24
CA ARG A 595 -2.27 -9.51 -20.68
C ARG A 595 -0.83 -9.79 -21.10
N ASP A 596 0.15 -9.34 -20.31
CA ASP A 596 1.56 -9.53 -20.63
C ASP A 596 2.08 -10.91 -20.20
N ALA A 597 1.53 -11.47 -19.12
CA ALA A 597 1.90 -12.80 -18.60
C ALA A 597 1.34 -13.97 -19.44
N LEU A 598 0.13 -13.80 -19.97
CA LEU A 598 -0.65 -14.83 -20.65
C LEU A 598 -1.36 -14.26 -21.89
N PRO A 599 -0.63 -13.83 -22.93
CA PRO A 599 -1.22 -13.16 -24.10
C PRO A 599 -2.19 -14.05 -24.90
N GLY A 600 -2.07 -15.38 -24.77
CA GLY A 600 -2.98 -16.33 -25.40
C GLY A 600 -4.29 -16.58 -24.64
N LEU A 601 -4.42 -16.08 -23.40
CA LEU A 601 -5.62 -16.29 -22.58
C LEU A 601 -6.71 -15.30 -23.00
N ARG A 602 -7.81 -15.82 -23.56
CA ARG A 602 -9.00 -15.01 -23.90
C ARG A 602 -10.04 -15.14 -22.80
N VAL A 603 -10.03 -14.18 -21.86
CA VAL A 603 -10.95 -14.19 -20.72
C VAL A 603 -12.39 -13.83 -21.11
N ASP A 604 -12.57 -13.08 -22.19
CA ASP A 604 -13.85 -12.59 -22.72
C ASP A 604 -14.51 -13.52 -23.74
N CYS A 605 -14.12 -14.80 -23.72
CA CYS A 605 -14.65 -15.83 -24.60
C CYS A 605 -16.16 -16.08 -24.42
N ASP A 606 -16.79 -16.62 -25.46
CA ASP A 606 -18.18 -17.08 -25.44
C ASP A 606 -18.26 -18.62 -25.48
N PRO A 607 -18.87 -19.29 -24.48
CA PRO A 607 -18.99 -20.75 -24.42
C PRO A 607 -20.00 -21.30 -25.45
N SER A 608 -20.81 -20.43 -26.05
CA SER A 608 -21.79 -20.73 -27.09
C SER A 608 -21.31 -20.43 -28.51
N ASP A 609 -20.06 -19.96 -28.67
CA ASP A 609 -19.50 -19.67 -29.99
C ASP A 609 -19.48 -20.93 -30.87
N ALA A 610 -20.01 -20.79 -32.09
CA ALA A 610 -20.25 -21.90 -33.01
C ALA A 610 -18.97 -22.38 -33.71
N ALA A 611 -17.91 -21.57 -33.76
CA ALA A 611 -16.62 -21.97 -34.31
C ALA A 611 -15.45 -21.11 -33.82
N PRO A 612 -14.28 -21.71 -33.49
CA PRO A 612 -13.97 -23.14 -33.49
C PRO A 612 -14.36 -23.86 -32.17
N PRO A 613 -14.85 -25.12 -32.19
CA PRO A 613 -15.34 -25.85 -31.01
C PRO A 613 -14.38 -25.95 -29.83
N GLU A 614 -13.08 -25.94 -30.10
CA GLU A 614 -12.05 -25.94 -29.07
C GLU A 614 -12.05 -24.63 -28.27
N GLN A 615 -12.30 -23.47 -28.90
CA GLN A 615 -12.39 -22.20 -28.17
C GLN A 615 -13.61 -22.17 -27.25
N ALA A 616 -14.77 -22.65 -27.72
CA ALA A 616 -15.97 -22.77 -26.89
C ALA A 616 -15.73 -23.72 -25.70
N ARG A 617 -15.00 -24.82 -25.93
CA ARG A 617 -14.58 -25.75 -24.86
C ARG A 617 -13.63 -25.09 -23.87
N GLN A 618 -12.57 -24.44 -24.33
CA GLN A 618 -11.65 -23.67 -23.49
C GLN A 618 -12.41 -22.64 -22.65
N CYS A 619 -13.44 -22.00 -23.21
CA CYS A 619 -14.27 -21.06 -22.48
C CYS A 619 -15.12 -21.71 -21.38
N ARG A 620 -15.70 -22.90 -21.64
CA ARG A 620 -16.41 -23.66 -20.60
C ARG A 620 -15.47 -24.09 -19.48
N LEU A 621 -14.27 -24.57 -19.81
CA LEU A 621 -13.23 -24.89 -18.83
C LEU A 621 -12.85 -23.64 -18.01
N LEU A 622 -12.67 -22.50 -18.69
CA LEU A 622 -12.34 -21.23 -18.06
C LEU A 622 -13.37 -20.83 -16.99
N ARG A 623 -14.65 -20.93 -17.32
CA ARG A 623 -15.77 -20.53 -16.45
C ARG A 623 -16.08 -21.53 -15.34
N ALA A 624 -15.79 -22.81 -15.56
CA ALA A 624 -16.10 -23.87 -14.60
C ALA A 624 -15.01 -24.07 -13.55
N ALA A 625 -13.76 -23.70 -13.85
CA ALA A 625 -12.63 -23.81 -12.94
C ALA A 625 -12.58 -22.66 -11.92
N THR A 626 -11.78 -22.86 -10.88
CA THR A 626 -11.37 -21.80 -9.95
C THR A 626 -9.86 -21.66 -10.00
N TYR A 627 -9.32 -20.49 -9.65
CA TYR A 627 -7.91 -20.17 -9.89
C TYR A 627 -7.21 -19.72 -8.62
N ASN A 628 -5.93 -20.06 -8.52
CA ASN A 628 -5.02 -19.30 -7.69
C ASN A 628 -4.30 -18.33 -8.61
N VAL A 629 -4.29 -17.05 -8.24
CA VAL A 629 -3.61 -15.99 -8.98
C VAL A 629 -2.61 -15.34 -8.04
N THR A 630 -1.36 -15.33 -8.44
CA THR A 630 -0.25 -14.65 -7.75
C THR A 630 0.20 -13.47 -8.60
N GLY A 631 0.68 -12.40 -7.98
CA GLY A 631 1.19 -11.24 -8.70
C GLY A 631 1.46 -10.07 -7.79
N HIS A 632 1.90 -8.96 -8.37
CA HIS A 632 2.13 -7.72 -7.65
C HIS A 632 0.82 -6.98 -7.39
N LEU A 633 0.54 -6.66 -6.14
CA LEU A 633 -0.61 -5.85 -5.76
C LEU A 633 -0.34 -4.38 -6.09
N LYS A 634 -1.26 -3.71 -6.78
CA LYS A 634 -1.16 -2.27 -7.07
C LYS A 634 -2.49 -1.58 -6.82
N GLN A 635 -2.46 -0.38 -6.24
CA GLN A 635 -3.63 0.46 -6.16
C GLN A 635 -3.76 1.28 -7.45
N VAL A 636 -4.97 1.37 -7.97
CA VAL A 636 -5.30 2.23 -9.11
C VAL A 636 -6.57 3.00 -8.75
N SER A 637 -6.42 4.29 -8.43
CA SER A 637 -7.54 5.15 -8.01
C SER A 637 -8.71 5.16 -9.00
N ALA A 638 -8.42 5.06 -10.30
CA ALA A 638 -9.39 4.94 -11.39
C ALA A 638 -10.08 3.57 -11.45
N ALA A 639 -9.44 2.48 -11.04
CA ALA A 639 -10.00 1.14 -11.20
C ALA A 639 -11.15 0.85 -10.23
N ARG A 640 -12.06 -0.04 -10.63
CA ARG A 640 -13.14 -0.57 -9.77
C ARG A 640 -13.19 -2.10 -9.93
N PRO A 641 -12.89 -2.91 -8.89
CA PRO A 641 -12.25 -2.54 -7.61
C PRO A 641 -10.90 -1.83 -7.78
N ARG A 642 -10.45 -1.06 -6.77
CA ARG A 642 -9.22 -0.23 -6.89
C ARG A 642 -7.92 -1.03 -6.88
N TRP A 643 -7.94 -2.19 -6.26
CA TRP A 643 -6.77 -3.05 -6.13
C TRP A 643 -6.69 -4.01 -7.31
N VAL A 644 -5.53 -4.03 -7.96
CA VAL A 644 -5.23 -4.86 -9.13
C VAL A 644 -4.08 -5.79 -8.78
N ILE A 645 -4.18 -7.05 -9.16
CA ILE A 645 -3.06 -8.01 -9.12
C ILE A 645 -2.47 -8.11 -10.51
N ASN A 646 -1.22 -7.68 -10.66
CA ASN A 646 -0.46 -7.77 -11.89
C ASN A 646 0.29 -9.10 -11.91
N VAL A 647 -0.16 -10.02 -12.76
CA VAL A 647 0.45 -11.34 -12.93
C VAL A 647 1.77 -11.18 -13.69
N ARG A 648 2.83 -11.86 -13.23
CA ARG A 648 4.18 -11.70 -13.82
C ARG A 648 4.41 -12.64 -14.98
N ASP A 649 3.96 -13.88 -14.84
CA ASP A 649 4.14 -14.95 -15.83
C ASP A 649 3.03 -16.00 -15.75
N ALA A 650 3.12 -17.02 -16.60
CA ALA A 650 2.12 -18.08 -16.67
C ALA A 650 2.08 -18.99 -15.43
N ASP A 651 3.17 -19.10 -14.66
CA ASP A 651 3.25 -19.97 -13.49
C ASP A 651 2.62 -19.31 -12.24
N ASP A 652 2.40 -17.99 -12.29
CA ASP A 652 1.64 -17.24 -11.28
C ASP A 652 0.13 -17.56 -11.29
N ILE A 653 -0.38 -18.23 -12.33
CA ILE A 653 -1.77 -18.68 -12.40
C ILE A 653 -1.83 -20.21 -12.49
N CYS A 654 -2.62 -20.80 -11.61
CA CYS A 654 -2.97 -22.21 -11.71
C CYS A 654 -4.48 -22.42 -11.50
N CYS A 655 -5.01 -23.53 -12.00
CA CYS A 655 -6.43 -23.84 -11.93
C CYS A 655 -6.74 -25.07 -11.07
N PHE A 656 -7.89 -25.04 -10.40
CA PHE A 656 -8.60 -26.23 -9.94
C PHE A 656 -9.71 -26.54 -10.95
N PRO A 657 -9.63 -27.69 -11.64
CA PRO A 657 -10.51 -27.98 -12.76
C PRO A 657 -11.97 -28.10 -12.30
N GLY A 658 -12.86 -27.70 -13.20
CA GLY A 658 -14.30 -27.92 -13.05
C GLY A 658 -14.70 -29.39 -13.32
N PRO A 659 -15.99 -29.66 -13.56
CA PRO A 659 -16.52 -31.01 -13.75
C PRO A 659 -15.87 -31.82 -14.88
N GLU A 660 -15.33 -31.16 -15.91
CA GLU A 660 -14.62 -31.82 -17.02
C GLU A 660 -13.20 -32.29 -16.63
N GLY A 661 -12.71 -31.95 -15.43
CA GLY A 661 -11.43 -32.45 -14.91
C GLY A 661 -10.17 -31.88 -15.59
N GLN A 662 -10.30 -30.79 -16.36
CA GLN A 662 -9.19 -30.16 -17.09
C GLN A 662 -9.12 -28.64 -16.85
N CYS A 663 -7.92 -28.09 -16.92
CA CYS A 663 -7.68 -26.64 -16.90
C CYS A 663 -7.70 -26.05 -18.32
N PRO A 664 -8.10 -24.79 -18.49
CA PRO A 664 -7.96 -24.10 -19.78
C PRO A 664 -6.48 -23.89 -20.11
N SER A 665 -6.11 -24.10 -21.36
CA SER A 665 -4.75 -23.82 -21.85
C SER A 665 -4.48 -22.31 -21.88
N PRO A 666 -3.27 -21.84 -21.49
CA PRO A 666 -2.08 -22.61 -21.09
C PRO A 666 -1.95 -22.84 -19.57
N ILE A 667 -3.03 -22.62 -18.79
CA ILE A 667 -3.01 -22.66 -17.33
C ILE A 667 -2.88 -24.10 -16.85
N LYS A 668 -1.91 -24.35 -15.96
CA LYS A 668 -1.67 -25.67 -15.36
C LYS A 668 -2.57 -25.89 -14.14
N THR A 669 -2.74 -27.15 -13.75
CA THR A 669 -3.40 -27.51 -12.49
C THR A 669 -2.61 -26.99 -11.29
N CYS A 670 -3.30 -26.46 -10.29
CA CYS A 670 -2.66 -26.08 -9.05
C CYS A 670 -2.04 -27.29 -8.34
N PRO A 671 -0.88 -27.12 -7.67
CA PRO A 671 -0.37 -28.14 -6.77
C PRO A 671 -1.39 -28.39 -5.65
N GLU A 672 -1.44 -29.61 -5.12
CA GLU A 672 -2.28 -29.93 -3.98
C GLU A 672 -1.96 -28.98 -2.82
N GLU A 673 -2.99 -28.32 -2.29
CA GLU A 673 -2.84 -27.44 -1.13
C GLU A 673 -2.55 -28.33 0.08
N LYS A 674 -1.33 -28.25 0.63
CA LYS A 674 -1.04 -28.86 1.93
C LYS A 674 -1.95 -28.20 2.97
N PRO A 675 -2.70 -28.99 3.76
CA PRO A 675 -3.65 -28.47 4.73
C PRO A 675 -3.02 -27.60 5.81
#